data_AF-A0A9W8ME47-F1
#
_entry.id   AF-A0A9W8ME47-F1
#
_cell.length_a   1.000
_cell.length_b   1.000
_cell.length_c   1.000
_cell.angle_alpha   90.00
_cell.angle_beta   90.00
_cell.angle_gamma   90.00
#
_symmetry.space_group_name_H-M   'P 1'
#
loop_
_entity.id
_entity.type
_entity.pdbx_description
1 polymer ?
#
loop_
_entity_poly.entity_id
_entity_poly.type
_entity_poly.pdbx_seq_one_letter_code
_entity_poly.pdbx_strand_id
1 'polypeptide(L)'
;MQGQELAGDRSLKRKEPSGSQDMEEAPDNELDLPGRSAKRPCNGFGDIDPDSQGESISDTDMAGAWSAEESVTASLLNELEAPQSLDDSGREEPETNDSAELNEMQGIQHTDMQEAGNQMEMTNSAPLAAASQVAEAPDSLEDCRDHELAETLRQLHIQEHLRSSSSSDDPDGDLGQPIGTSHSPGELDPTAGDETFQATPSSIEHIKWTQEFIKLIQSATLDDDNLDEATRERLRNPSCPRLDEELAAYKKSLDLYFLTSLAPESVYKGLRQHMQKYHGTEILSLHSVRQLVEELTGIAPVYDDMCINGCHAFTGPFADKMECDTCGQARYLPGMTNSKKKVPRQQACTIPLGPQIQALRKSKEGSLAMQYRSKKMQELIDAEASGEEAIYDDIYCGSDLKNLAQDLGFTPTEDDTFVGISVDGVQLYQDKKSDTWFGIWIVYDYDPSTRYKRRYILPAFIIPSPEKPKNVESFLFRSFYHLSALQRENGGAGLQAWDAAKQAIISSRIFFLFGTADAIGLVELDGRVGHHGAHGCRLGCPMKGRHKPGAGHYYAAHLRPNFSSVGECDHADFDLRNIPNPTVAKYREDLDTVIASPNQTAYERTRLATGISRPSLILALKYLLPPPKCFTVDLMHLLLNNIPELMLSIWRGTIKCDTETDSKLTWDWATLNGKHWEEHGQLIADAKNAFPSLFHRTPQNPAQKLNSGFKATEYCLYFFGLGPAHFRTLLPKIYWQNYCKLV
;
A
#
# COMPACT_ATOMS: atom_id res chain seq x y z
N MET A 1 59.61 10.56 17.33
CA MET A 1 60.81 10.47 16.46
C MET A 1 60.43 11.06 15.11
N GLN A 2 61.33 11.88 14.56
CA GLN A 2 61.34 12.60 13.26
C GLN A 2 60.44 11.99 12.16
N GLY A 3 59.65 12.69 11.33
CA GLY A 3 59.71 14.05 10.79
C GLY A 3 60.19 14.03 9.33
N GLN A 4 59.30 14.31 8.35
CA GLN A 4 59.53 15.18 7.17
C GLN A 4 58.41 15.16 6.12
N GLU A 5 57.92 16.37 5.81
CA GLU A 5 57.16 16.78 4.62
C GLU A 5 58.01 16.74 3.34
N LEU A 6 57.37 16.79 2.16
CA LEU A 6 57.74 17.72 1.08
C LEU A 6 56.63 17.82 0.02
N ALA A 7 56.15 19.06 -0.18
CA ALA A 7 55.32 19.52 -1.27
C ALA A 7 56.17 20.04 -2.44
N GLY A 8 55.60 20.10 -3.65
CA GLY A 8 56.24 20.69 -4.83
C GLY A 8 55.22 21.19 -5.85
N ASP A 9 54.89 22.47 -5.75
CA ASP A 9 54.12 23.28 -6.70
C ASP A 9 55.04 23.85 -7.80
N ARG A 10 54.53 24.03 -9.02
CA ARG A 10 55.13 24.91 -10.07
C ARG A 10 54.13 25.23 -11.19
N SER A 11 53.60 26.45 -11.13
CA SER A 11 53.00 27.17 -12.27
C SER A 11 54.08 27.72 -13.22
N LEU A 12 53.78 27.84 -14.52
CA LEU A 12 54.42 28.78 -15.44
C LEU A 12 53.47 29.20 -16.57
N LYS A 13 53.64 30.45 -16.97
CA LYS A 13 52.76 31.35 -17.73
C LYS A 13 52.84 31.21 -19.26
N ARG A 14 51.67 31.39 -19.91
CA ARG A 14 51.32 32.35 -20.99
C ARG A 14 52.13 32.35 -22.30
N LYS A 15 51.43 32.18 -23.44
CA LYS A 15 51.59 33.00 -24.67
C LYS A 15 50.45 32.75 -25.68
N GLU A 16 49.72 33.80 -26.01
CA GLU A 16 48.95 33.95 -27.26
C GLU A 16 49.91 34.12 -28.46
N PRO A 17 49.39 34.02 -29.70
CA PRO A 17 49.38 35.23 -30.53
C PRO A 17 48.10 35.45 -31.33
N SER A 18 47.87 36.72 -31.64
CA SER A 18 46.85 37.28 -32.53
C SER A 18 47.48 37.83 -33.82
N GLY A 19 46.65 37.95 -34.87
CA GLY A 19 46.87 38.74 -36.10
C GLY A 19 47.03 37.88 -37.36
N SER A 20 46.53 38.22 -38.55
CA SER A 20 45.47 39.10 -39.10
C SER A 20 45.64 39.05 -40.64
N GLN A 21 44.53 39.00 -41.38
CA GLN A 21 44.32 39.40 -42.80
C GLN A 21 45.11 38.69 -43.93
N ASP A 22 44.39 38.09 -44.89
CA ASP A 22 44.19 38.68 -46.24
C ASP A 22 43.19 37.88 -47.10
N MET A 23 42.54 38.61 -48.01
CA MET A 23 41.53 38.21 -48.99
C MET A 23 42.13 37.40 -50.16
N GLU A 24 41.36 36.49 -50.77
CA GLU A 24 41.15 36.43 -52.24
C GLU A 24 40.12 35.36 -52.68
N GLU A 25 39.14 35.84 -53.45
CA GLU A 25 38.50 35.28 -54.65
C GLU A 25 37.92 33.85 -54.74
N ALA A 26 36.62 33.82 -55.10
CA ALA A 26 35.93 32.73 -55.77
C ALA A 26 36.41 32.56 -57.24
N PRO A 27 36.04 31.48 -57.94
CA PRO A 27 34.85 31.61 -58.77
C PRO A 27 33.96 30.36 -58.90
N ASP A 28 32.78 30.65 -59.43
CA ASP A 28 31.69 29.79 -59.89
C ASP A 28 32.12 28.60 -60.77
N ASN A 29 31.30 27.54 -60.74
CA ASN A 29 30.82 26.97 -62.00
C ASN A 29 29.45 26.28 -61.84
N GLU A 30 28.63 26.61 -62.82
CA GLU A 30 27.21 26.39 -62.98
C GLU A 30 26.96 25.19 -63.91
N LEU A 31 25.71 24.72 -63.94
CA LEU A 31 25.02 24.00 -65.04
C LEU A 31 25.31 22.50 -65.26
N ASP A 32 24.28 21.66 -65.07
CA ASP A 32 23.40 21.29 -66.19
C ASP A 32 22.21 20.41 -65.75
N LEU A 33 20.99 20.90 -66.04
CA LEU A 33 19.78 20.10 -66.27
C LEU A 33 19.52 20.10 -67.78
N PRO A 34 18.91 19.03 -68.32
CA PRO A 34 17.67 19.31 -69.03
C PRO A 34 16.58 18.25 -68.81
N GLY A 35 15.34 18.71 -68.69
CA GLY A 35 14.15 17.88 -68.75
C GLY A 35 13.64 17.66 -70.18
N ARG A 36 12.69 16.73 -70.35
CA ARG A 36 11.40 16.91 -71.05
C ARG A 36 10.66 15.57 -71.31
N SER A 37 9.41 15.54 -70.86
CA SER A 37 8.19 15.29 -71.65
C SER A 37 7.92 13.91 -72.31
N ALA A 38 6.87 13.26 -71.75
CA ALA A 38 5.69 12.67 -72.41
C ALA A 38 5.79 11.29 -73.11
N LYS A 39 4.95 10.34 -72.65
CA LYS A 39 3.70 9.89 -73.32
C LYS A 39 3.08 8.69 -72.59
N ARG A 40 1.76 8.76 -72.31
CA ARG A 40 0.89 7.57 -72.10
C ARG A 40 0.73 6.81 -73.42
N PRO A 41 0.21 5.57 -73.38
CA PRO A 41 -1.20 5.43 -73.75
C PRO A 41 -2.03 4.58 -72.78
N CYS A 42 -3.31 4.93 -72.75
CA CYS A 42 -4.42 4.29 -72.06
C CYS A 42 -4.91 3.03 -72.80
N ASN A 43 -5.62 2.17 -72.06
CA ASN A 43 -6.85 1.43 -72.40
C ASN A 43 -7.27 0.73 -71.09
N GLY A 44 -8.49 0.75 -70.55
CA GLY A 44 -9.81 1.32 -70.86
C GLY A 44 -10.81 0.58 -69.92
N PHE A 45 -11.59 1.30 -69.10
CA PHE A 45 -13.08 1.41 -69.14
C PHE A 45 -13.85 0.08 -68.95
N GLY A 46 -14.92 -0.07 -68.15
CA GLY A 46 -15.79 0.79 -67.32
C GLY A 46 -16.41 -0.11 -66.21
N ASP A 47 -17.32 0.28 -65.32
CA ASP A 47 -18.30 1.37 -65.30
C ASP A 47 -18.65 1.78 -63.85
N ILE A 48 -19.24 2.96 -63.75
CA ILE A 48 -19.69 3.73 -62.59
C ILE A 48 -21.20 3.46 -62.36
N ASP A 49 -21.65 3.34 -61.10
CA ASP A 49 -22.66 4.28 -60.58
C ASP A 49 -22.68 4.32 -59.02
N PRO A 50 -23.01 5.48 -58.42
CA PRO A 50 -22.72 5.87 -57.05
C PRO A 50 -23.93 5.76 -56.12
N ASP A 51 -23.69 5.49 -54.84
CA ASP A 51 -24.52 6.03 -53.75
C ASP A 51 -23.84 5.79 -52.39
N SER A 52 -24.23 6.62 -51.40
CA SER A 52 -23.77 6.71 -50.00
C SER A 52 -22.62 7.68 -49.69
N GLN A 53 -23.09 8.92 -49.59
CA GLN A 53 -22.66 10.05 -48.76
C GLN A 53 -21.74 9.72 -47.57
N GLY A 54 -20.75 10.59 -47.37
CA GLY A 54 -19.98 10.65 -46.13
C GLY A 54 -20.83 11.16 -44.98
N GLU A 55 -20.74 10.47 -43.84
CA GLU A 55 -21.35 10.91 -42.60
C GLU A 55 -20.39 11.83 -41.84
N SER A 56 -20.77 13.10 -41.79
CA SER A 56 -20.36 14.02 -40.74
C SER A 56 -21.05 13.60 -39.45
N ILE A 57 -20.27 13.24 -38.43
CA ILE A 57 -20.77 13.05 -37.06
C ILE A 57 -21.33 14.40 -36.59
N SER A 58 -22.63 14.44 -36.29
CA SER A 58 -23.31 15.61 -35.76
C SER A 58 -23.30 15.58 -34.23
N ASP A 59 -23.35 16.75 -33.59
CA ASP A 59 -23.38 16.93 -32.12
C ASP A 59 -24.54 16.18 -31.40
N THR A 60 -25.45 15.57 -32.15
CA THR A 60 -26.61 14.81 -31.66
C THR A 60 -26.28 13.36 -31.28
N ASP A 61 -25.25 12.75 -31.87
CA ASP A 61 -24.92 11.33 -31.63
C ASP A 61 -24.16 11.11 -30.32
N MET A 62 -23.49 12.14 -29.80
CA MET A 62 -22.84 12.15 -28.48
C MET A 62 -23.85 12.23 -27.32
N ALA A 63 -25.02 12.84 -27.54
CA ALA A 63 -26.07 12.96 -26.53
C ALA A 63 -26.86 11.65 -26.36
N GLY A 64 -26.98 10.84 -27.42
CA GLY A 64 -27.66 9.54 -27.39
C GLY A 64 -26.92 8.48 -26.59
N ALA A 65 -25.58 8.51 -26.61
CA ALA A 65 -24.74 7.58 -25.83
C ALA A 65 -24.79 7.87 -24.31
N TRP A 66 -24.90 9.15 -23.93
CA TRP A 66 -25.01 9.57 -22.51
C TRP A 66 -26.37 9.20 -21.87
N SER A 67 -27.46 9.22 -22.63
CA SER A 67 -28.80 8.92 -22.10
C SER A 67 -29.04 7.42 -21.86
N ALA A 68 -28.27 6.54 -22.53
CA ALA A 68 -28.31 5.10 -22.28
C ALA A 68 -27.62 4.70 -20.95
N GLU A 69 -26.58 5.42 -20.54
CA GLU A 69 -25.92 5.25 -19.23
C GLU A 69 -26.75 5.80 -18.06
N GLU A 70 -27.54 6.85 -18.29
CA GLU A 70 -28.49 7.40 -17.31
C GLU A 70 -29.63 6.43 -16.96
N SER A 71 -30.10 5.61 -17.91
CA SER A 71 -31.18 4.65 -17.66
C SER A 71 -30.75 3.46 -16.80
N VAL A 72 -29.49 3.05 -16.88
CA VAL A 72 -28.94 1.94 -16.08
C VAL A 72 -28.60 2.42 -14.66
N THR A 73 -28.09 3.66 -14.53
CA THR A 73 -27.77 4.27 -13.24
C THR A 73 -29.02 4.70 -12.45
N ALA A 74 -30.09 5.17 -13.10
CA ALA A 74 -31.34 5.53 -12.43
C ALA A 74 -32.12 4.31 -11.91
N SER A 75 -32.05 3.15 -12.58
CA SER A 75 -32.71 1.92 -12.11
C SER A 75 -32.01 1.31 -10.88
N LEU A 76 -30.71 1.55 -10.70
CA LEU A 76 -29.92 1.15 -9.52
C LEU A 76 -30.17 2.04 -8.29
N LEU A 77 -30.69 3.26 -8.46
CA LEU A 77 -30.89 4.23 -7.38
C LEU A 77 -32.28 4.19 -6.75
N ASN A 78 -33.31 3.68 -7.44
CA ASN A 78 -34.68 3.61 -6.88
C ASN A 78 -34.90 2.48 -5.86
N GLU A 79 -33.94 1.59 -5.63
CA GLU A 79 -34.00 0.59 -4.54
C GLU A 79 -33.22 1.01 -3.28
N LEU A 80 -32.62 2.22 -3.26
CA LEU A 80 -31.71 2.66 -2.20
C LEU A 80 -32.29 3.59 -1.13
N GLU A 81 -33.59 3.90 -1.14
CA GLU A 81 -34.21 4.71 -0.07
C GLU A 81 -35.59 4.21 0.34
N ALA A 82 -35.64 3.35 1.36
CA ALA A 82 -36.81 3.18 2.21
C ALA A 82 -36.36 3.06 3.69
N PRO A 83 -36.32 4.16 4.46
CA PRO A 83 -36.32 4.06 5.90
C PRO A 83 -37.74 3.73 6.38
N GLN A 84 -37.92 2.55 6.98
CA GLN A 84 -39.12 2.24 7.76
C GLN A 84 -39.13 3.12 9.02
N SER A 85 -39.92 4.20 9.01
CA SER A 85 -40.31 4.94 10.20
C SER A 85 -41.50 4.26 10.88
N LEU A 86 -41.35 3.94 12.17
CA LEU A 86 -42.46 3.65 13.08
C LEU A 86 -43.04 4.98 13.58
N ASP A 87 -44.37 5.09 13.49
CA ASP A 87 -45.21 6.14 14.07
C ASP A 87 -45.01 6.27 15.61
N ASP A 88 -44.99 7.49 16.15
CA ASP A 88 -46.00 7.92 17.14
C ASP A 88 -46.00 9.45 17.41
N SER A 89 -47.23 9.96 17.47
CA SER A 89 -47.83 11.23 17.93
C SER A 89 -47.02 12.43 18.49
N GLY A 90 -47.15 13.55 17.78
CA GLY A 90 -47.89 14.76 18.19
C GLY A 90 -47.58 15.48 19.51
N ARG A 91 -47.00 16.69 19.41
CA ARG A 91 -47.44 17.89 20.16
C ARG A 91 -46.84 19.19 19.62
N GLU A 92 -47.69 20.22 19.61
CA GLU A 92 -47.56 21.56 19.05
C GLU A 92 -46.52 22.46 19.75
N GLU A 93 -45.79 23.26 18.94
CA GLU A 93 -45.37 24.69 19.01
C GLU A 93 -45.23 25.48 20.36
N PRO A 94 -44.59 26.70 20.41
CA PRO A 94 -43.82 27.44 19.38
C PRO A 94 -42.50 28.11 19.85
N GLU A 95 -41.81 28.65 18.83
CA GLU A 95 -40.88 29.77 18.71
C GLU A 95 -40.66 30.76 19.88
N THR A 96 -39.40 31.19 20.07
CA THR A 96 -39.04 32.62 20.13
C THR A 96 -37.60 32.87 19.66
N ASN A 97 -37.47 33.81 18.72
CA ASN A 97 -36.29 34.63 18.38
C ASN A 97 -35.61 35.24 19.62
N ASP A 98 -34.29 35.38 19.61
CA ASP A 98 -33.68 36.72 19.56
C ASP A 98 -32.18 36.69 19.23
N SER A 99 -31.82 37.71 18.47
CA SER A 99 -30.57 37.99 17.77
C SER A 99 -29.64 38.95 18.52
N ALA A 100 -28.38 39.03 18.04
CA ALA A 100 -27.43 40.15 18.13
C ALA A 100 -26.75 40.38 19.50
N GLU A 101 -25.46 40.75 19.64
CA GLU A 101 -24.44 41.25 18.71
C GLU A 101 -23.07 41.36 19.45
N LEU A 102 -21.98 41.24 18.66
CA LEU A 102 -20.69 41.97 18.69
C LEU A 102 -19.60 41.78 19.78
N ASN A 103 -18.41 41.41 19.25
CA ASN A 103 -17.02 41.91 19.48
C ASN A 103 -16.45 41.90 20.92
N GLU A 104 -15.20 41.52 21.18
CA GLU A 104 -13.95 41.97 20.55
C GLU A 104 -12.77 41.10 21.05
N MET A 105 -11.78 40.85 20.19
CA MET A 105 -10.51 40.18 20.50
C MET A 105 -9.49 41.15 21.10
N GLN A 106 -8.73 40.69 22.10
CA GLN A 106 -7.29 40.95 22.41
C GLN A 106 -7.05 40.31 23.80
N GLY A 107 -6.20 39.29 24.02
CA GLY A 107 -4.77 39.19 23.74
C GLY A 107 -3.96 39.72 24.94
N ILE A 108 -3.30 38.84 25.71
CA ILE A 108 -1.94 38.98 26.32
C ILE A 108 -1.69 37.91 27.43
N GLN A 109 -0.81 36.97 27.06
CA GLN A 109 0.33 36.35 27.75
C GLN A 109 0.50 36.26 29.29
N HIS A 110 0.90 35.03 29.67
CA HIS A 110 1.96 34.59 30.61
C HIS A 110 2.02 35.15 32.04
N THR A 111 1.90 34.22 33.00
CA THR A 111 2.74 34.18 34.20
C THR A 111 3.05 32.74 34.60
N ASP A 112 4.33 32.38 34.54
CA ASP A 112 4.95 31.33 35.37
C ASP A 112 5.07 31.84 36.80
N MET A 113 4.91 30.97 37.81
CA MET A 113 5.82 30.90 38.97
C MET A 113 5.43 29.80 39.98
N GLN A 114 6.35 28.84 40.06
CA GLN A 114 7.03 28.37 41.27
C GLN A 114 6.31 27.50 42.33
N GLU A 115 6.91 26.32 42.42
CA GLU A 115 7.04 25.39 43.55
C GLU A 115 7.20 26.04 44.93
N ALA A 116 6.59 25.41 45.93
CA ALA A 116 7.20 25.22 47.24
C ALA A 116 6.64 23.96 47.89
N GLY A 117 7.53 23.01 48.18
CA GLY A 117 7.20 21.80 48.91
C GLY A 117 7.01 22.02 50.40
N ASN A 118 6.41 21.04 51.07
CA ASN A 118 6.82 20.64 52.41
C ASN A 118 6.32 19.23 52.74
N GLN A 119 7.24 18.43 53.26
CA GLN A 119 7.02 17.12 53.89
C GLN A 119 6.35 17.29 55.26
N MET A 120 5.49 16.35 55.67
CA MET A 120 5.44 15.90 57.07
C MET A 120 4.81 14.51 57.22
N GLU A 121 5.36 13.80 58.21
CA GLU A 121 5.31 12.35 58.46
C GLU A 121 3.96 11.77 58.96
N MET A 122 3.93 10.44 58.88
CA MET A 122 2.90 9.49 59.28
C MET A 122 2.55 9.46 60.77
N THR A 123 1.29 9.13 61.09
CA THR A 123 0.95 8.29 62.25
C THR A 123 -0.25 7.37 61.98
N ASN A 124 -0.09 6.10 62.34
CA ASN A 124 -1.05 4.99 62.28
C ASN A 124 -2.29 5.15 63.16
N SER A 125 -3.44 4.61 62.71
CA SER A 125 -4.36 3.86 63.58
C SER A 125 -5.39 3.05 62.75
N ALA A 126 -5.50 1.74 63.05
CA ALA A 126 -6.56 0.83 62.60
C ALA A 126 -7.70 0.77 63.65
N PRO A 127 -8.91 0.29 63.28
CA PRO A 127 -9.25 -1.10 63.66
C PRO A 127 -10.13 -1.91 62.65
N LEU A 128 -10.09 -3.24 62.89
CA LEU A 128 -10.91 -4.42 62.49
C LEU A 128 -12.42 -4.17 62.27
N ALA A 129 -13.28 -4.99 61.62
CA ALA A 129 -13.35 -6.25 60.84
C ALA A 129 -14.81 -6.28 60.26
N ALA A 130 -15.25 -6.95 59.18
CA ALA A 130 -15.25 -8.39 58.93
C ALA A 130 -15.82 -8.73 57.52
N ALA A 131 -15.17 -9.70 56.86
CA ALA A 131 -15.64 -10.76 55.94
C ALA A 131 -16.71 -10.51 54.85
N SER A 132 -16.33 -10.75 53.58
CA SER A 132 -16.72 -11.98 52.85
C SER A 132 -15.77 -12.22 51.66
N GLN A 133 -15.32 -13.47 51.52
CA GLN A 133 -14.27 -13.93 50.62
C GLN A 133 -14.85 -14.28 49.23
N VAL A 134 -14.27 -13.70 48.18
CA VAL A 134 -14.12 -14.36 46.86
C VAL A 134 -12.62 -14.30 46.58
N ALA A 135 -11.99 -15.46 46.52
CA ALA A 135 -10.54 -15.58 46.32
C ALA A 135 -10.20 -15.27 44.87
N GLU A 136 -9.55 -14.13 44.63
CA GLU A 136 -8.75 -13.90 43.43
C GLU A 136 -7.41 -14.64 43.58
N ALA A 137 -7.01 -15.34 42.52
CA ALA A 137 -5.69 -15.96 42.43
C ALA A 137 -4.60 -14.86 42.42
N PRO A 138 -3.44 -15.04 43.10
CA PRO A 138 -2.47 -13.96 43.27
C PRO A 138 -1.66 -13.61 42.01
N ASP A 139 -1.67 -14.46 40.98
CA ASP A 139 -0.77 -14.31 39.81
C ASP A 139 -1.18 -13.19 38.82
N SER A 140 -2.42 -12.70 38.85
CA SER A 140 -2.91 -11.72 37.85
C SER A 140 -2.65 -10.25 38.21
N LEU A 141 -2.34 -9.95 39.48
CA LEU A 141 -2.13 -8.57 39.96
C LEU A 141 -0.68 -8.10 39.78
N GLU A 142 0.29 -9.01 39.76
CA GLU A 142 1.69 -8.70 39.44
C GLU A 142 1.88 -8.41 37.94
N ASP A 143 1.25 -9.19 37.06
CA ASP A 143 1.31 -8.98 35.61
C ASP A 143 0.68 -7.63 35.17
N CYS A 144 -0.40 -7.20 35.84
CA CYS A 144 -1.08 -5.94 35.54
C CYS A 144 -0.23 -4.71 35.93
N ARG A 145 0.43 -4.77 37.10
CA ARG A 145 1.38 -3.72 37.54
C ARG A 145 2.64 -3.67 36.68
N ASP A 146 3.10 -4.83 36.23
CA ASP A 146 4.26 -4.95 35.36
C ASP A 146 4.01 -4.41 33.95
N HIS A 147 2.79 -4.60 33.42
CA HIS A 147 2.38 -4.01 32.14
C HIS A 147 2.26 -2.48 32.24
N GLU A 148 1.72 -1.96 33.33
CA GLU A 148 1.58 -0.52 33.57
C GLU A 148 2.95 0.16 33.79
N LEU A 149 3.89 -0.53 34.46
CA LEU A 149 5.27 -0.10 34.61
C LEU A 149 6.03 -0.14 33.27
N ALA A 150 5.87 -1.20 32.47
CA ALA A 150 6.48 -1.30 31.14
C ALA A 150 5.98 -0.18 30.21
N GLU A 151 4.69 0.15 30.26
CA GLU A 151 4.10 1.24 29.50
C GLU A 151 4.60 2.62 29.96
N THR A 152 4.74 2.81 31.27
CA THR A 152 5.32 4.04 31.83
C THR A 152 6.78 4.21 31.42
N LEU A 153 7.57 3.13 31.43
CA LEU A 153 8.96 3.13 30.96
C LEU A 153 9.07 3.39 29.45
N ARG A 154 8.14 2.85 28.65
CA ARG A 154 8.04 3.15 27.20
C ARG A 154 7.81 4.64 26.96
N GLN A 155 6.88 5.27 27.67
CA GLN A 155 6.58 6.69 27.49
C GLN A 155 7.74 7.61 27.90
N LEU A 156 8.45 7.28 28.98
CA LEU A 156 9.62 8.03 29.43
C LEU A 156 10.79 7.93 28.42
N HIS A 157 11.01 6.75 27.86
CA HIS A 157 12.10 6.51 26.88
C HIS A 157 11.85 7.22 25.53
N ILE A 158 10.59 7.27 25.06
CA ILE A 158 10.21 8.01 23.84
C ILE A 158 10.54 9.52 23.99
N GLN A 159 10.34 10.10 25.18
CA GLN A 159 10.69 11.50 25.44
C GLN A 159 12.20 11.75 25.45
N GLU A 160 13.00 10.77 25.84
CA GLU A 160 14.46 10.88 25.94
C GLU A 160 15.13 10.73 24.56
N HIS A 161 14.62 9.83 23.72
CA HIS A 161 15.16 9.57 22.37
C HIS A 161 14.98 10.75 21.40
N LEU A 162 13.93 11.57 21.60
CA LEU A 162 13.74 12.82 20.86
C LEU A 162 14.84 13.86 21.13
N ARG A 163 15.62 13.69 22.22
CA ARG A 163 16.67 14.64 22.62
C ARG A 163 18.07 14.24 22.13
N SER A 164 18.28 12.99 21.72
CA SER A 164 19.62 12.43 21.45
C SER A 164 19.98 12.26 19.98
N SER A 165 19.13 12.64 19.02
CA SER A 165 19.34 12.47 17.56
C SER A 165 20.36 13.46 16.94
N SER A 166 21.42 13.79 17.66
CA SER A 166 22.55 14.58 17.14
C SER A 166 23.89 13.87 17.39
N SER A 167 24.58 13.54 16.30
CA SER A 167 25.97 13.02 16.17
C SER A 167 26.18 11.49 16.15
N SER A 168 27.22 11.09 15.43
CA SER A 168 27.34 9.94 14.51
C SER A 168 28.52 8.99 14.79
N ASP A 169 28.51 7.87 14.05
CA ASP A 169 29.63 7.07 13.47
C ASP A 169 30.14 5.76 14.15
N ASP A 170 30.28 4.73 13.28
CA ASP A 170 30.69 3.29 13.37
C ASP A 170 32.22 3.06 13.67
N PRO A 171 32.90 1.86 13.58
CA PRO A 171 32.52 0.50 13.09
C PRO A 171 33.14 -0.79 13.75
N ASP A 172 32.68 -1.97 13.25
CA ASP A 172 33.32 -3.27 12.89
C ASP A 172 33.86 -4.35 13.89
N GLY A 173 33.56 -5.65 13.57
CA GLY A 173 34.49 -6.79 13.81
C GLY A 173 33.98 -8.25 14.07
N ASP A 174 33.63 -9.00 13.01
CA ASP A 174 33.97 -10.41 12.59
C ASP A 174 33.88 -11.74 13.44
N LEU A 175 33.04 -12.66 12.90
CA LEU A 175 33.05 -14.15 12.64
C LEU A 175 33.51 -15.30 13.61
N GLY A 176 32.70 -16.40 13.61
CA GLY A 176 33.18 -17.81 13.69
C GLY A 176 32.16 -18.91 14.15
N GLN A 177 31.75 -19.82 13.25
CA GLN A 177 30.96 -21.10 13.48
C GLN A 177 31.91 -22.36 13.46
N PRO A 178 31.55 -23.70 13.32
CA PRO A 178 30.26 -24.40 13.00
C PRO A 178 30.05 -25.89 13.51
N ILE A 179 29.00 -26.57 12.95
CA ILE A 179 28.75 -28.04 12.66
C ILE A 179 28.16 -28.92 13.80
N GLY A 180 27.16 -29.81 13.65
CA GLY A 180 26.31 -30.30 12.54
C GLY A 180 25.65 -31.69 12.87
N THR A 181 24.91 -32.28 11.88
CA THR A 181 24.34 -33.66 11.75
C THR A 181 22.93 -33.94 12.33
N SER A 182 22.04 -34.79 11.78
CA SER A 182 21.69 -35.36 10.45
C SER A 182 20.43 -36.24 10.63
N HIS A 183 19.80 -36.71 9.53
CA HIS A 183 18.74 -37.77 9.35
C HIS A 183 17.39 -37.21 8.85
N SER A 184 16.52 -37.86 8.06
CA SER A 184 16.52 -38.89 6.98
C SER A 184 15.05 -38.91 6.46
N PRO A 185 14.74 -39.35 5.21
CA PRO A 185 13.59 -38.84 4.45
C PRO A 185 12.37 -39.79 4.38
N GLY A 186 11.16 -39.24 4.29
CA GLY A 186 9.91 -39.99 4.11
C GLY A 186 8.81 -39.23 3.34
N GLU A 187 8.45 -39.81 2.19
CA GLU A 187 7.17 -39.82 1.44
C GLU A 187 6.53 -38.51 0.93
N LEU A 188 6.36 -38.43 -0.40
CA LEU A 188 5.88 -37.27 -1.18
C LEU A 188 4.35 -37.28 -1.37
N ASP A 189 3.72 -36.13 -1.10
CA ASP A 189 2.32 -35.78 -1.37
C ASP A 189 2.16 -35.23 -2.81
N PRO A 190 1.14 -35.64 -3.59
CA PRO A 190 0.92 -35.19 -4.98
C PRO A 190 0.43 -33.73 -5.14
N THR A 191 0.29 -32.93 -4.07
CA THR A 191 -0.21 -31.55 -4.12
C THR A 191 0.88 -30.48 -4.00
N ALA A 192 1.96 -30.64 -4.78
CA ALA A 192 3.03 -29.67 -4.90
C ALA A 192 2.57 -28.36 -5.57
N GLY A 193 1.92 -27.48 -4.81
CA GLY A 193 2.14 -26.06 -4.98
C GLY A 193 3.60 -25.82 -4.66
N ASP A 194 4.43 -25.76 -5.71
CA ASP A 194 5.88 -25.55 -5.68
C ASP A 194 6.55 -25.64 -4.29
N GLU A 195 6.70 -26.86 -3.77
CA GLU A 195 7.50 -27.14 -2.56
C GLU A 195 9.01 -26.84 -2.78
N THR A 196 9.39 -26.20 -3.89
CA THR A 196 10.76 -26.11 -4.38
C THR A 196 11.27 -24.70 -4.59
N PHE A 197 10.94 -23.72 -3.74
CA PHE A 197 11.97 -22.74 -3.40
C PHE A 197 13.02 -23.39 -2.48
N GLN A 198 13.66 -24.46 -2.96
CA GLN A 198 14.87 -25.06 -2.40
C GLN A 198 16.07 -24.39 -3.05
N ALA A 199 16.11 -23.06 -2.98
CA ALA A 199 17.19 -22.32 -3.55
C ALA A 199 18.46 -22.58 -2.72
N THR A 200 19.57 -22.84 -3.42
CA THR A 200 20.89 -22.90 -2.78
C THR A 200 21.10 -21.61 -2.00
N PRO A 201 21.61 -21.65 -0.75
CA PRO A 201 21.88 -20.45 0.01
C PRO A 201 22.73 -19.47 -0.81
N SER A 202 22.25 -18.24 -0.98
CA SER A 202 22.96 -17.22 -1.72
C SER A 202 24.22 -16.81 -0.97
N SER A 203 25.25 -16.42 -1.73
CA SER A 203 26.46 -15.79 -1.16
C SER A 203 26.25 -14.31 -0.84
N ILE A 204 25.11 -13.74 -1.24
CA ILE A 204 24.74 -12.36 -1.01
C ILE A 204 23.92 -12.27 0.28
N GLU A 205 24.39 -11.49 1.25
CA GLU A 205 23.87 -11.50 2.62
C GLU A 205 22.38 -11.15 2.74
N HIS A 206 21.93 -10.07 2.12
CA HIS A 206 20.51 -9.67 2.21
C HIS A 206 19.58 -10.68 1.51
N ILE A 207 20.03 -11.31 0.43
CA ILE A 207 19.29 -12.40 -0.22
C ILE A 207 19.21 -13.61 0.73
N LYS A 208 20.31 -13.93 1.41
CA LYS A 208 20.37 -15.03 2.37
C LYS A 208 19.38 -14.81 3.52
N TRP A 209 19.28 -13.61 4.08
CA TRP A 209 18.25 -13.28 5.08
C TRP A 209 16.84 -13.50 4.54
N THR A 210 16.54 -13.05 3.32
CA THR A 210 15.23 -13.29 2.70
C THR A 210 14.97 -14.79 2.51
N GLN A 211 15.96 -15.58 2.11
CA GLN A 211 15.83 -17.04 2.00
C GLN A 211 15.57 -17.71 3.36
N GLU A 212 16.18 -17.21 4.44
CA GLU A 212 15.92 -17.68 5.80
C GLU A 212 14.49 -17.37 6.26
N PHE A 213 13.98 -16.16 5.99
CA PHE A 213 12.57 -15.84 6.20
C PHE A 213 11.64 -16.75 5.41
N ILE A 214 11.91 -16.96 4.12
CA ILE A 214 11.10 -17.84 3.25
C ILE A 214 11.04 -19.26 3.82
N LYS A 215 12.18 -19.81 4.25
CA LYS A 215 12.23 -21.15 4.86
C LYS A 215 11.37 -21.24 6.12
N LEU A 216 11.45 -20.24 7.00
CA LEU A 216 10.64 -20.20 8.22
C LEU A 216 9.14 -20.11 7.90
N ILE A 217 8.75 -19.28 6.93
CA ILE A 217 7.35 -19.20 6.49
C ILE A 217 6.92 -20.53 5.84
N GLN A 218 7.80 -21.18 5.07
CA GLN A 218 7.53 -22.48 4.43
C GLN A 218 7.26 -23.61 5.44
N SER A 219 7.85 -23.53 6.62
CA SER A 219 7.64 -24.51 7.70
C SER A 219 6.69 -24.00 8.78
N ALA A 220 5.98 -22.90 8.56
CA ALA A 220 5.18 -22.25 9.60
C ALA A 220 4.08 -23.16 10.15
N THR A 221 3.97 -23.18 11.48
CA THR A 221 2.92 -23.86 12.25
C THR A 221 2.26 -22.85 13.20
N LEU A 222 1.05 -23.14 13.68
CA LEU A 222 0.46 -22.30 14.74
C LEU A 222 1.18 -22.48 16.09
N ASP A 223 1.91 -23.59 16.30
CA ASP A 223 2.55 -23.92 17.57
C ASP A 223 3.89 -23.21 17.78
N ASP A 224 4.64 -22.98 16.71
CA ASP A 224 5.99 -22.41 16.75
C ASP A 224 6.00 -20.86 16.62
N ASP A 225 5.01 -20.20 17.23
CA ASP A 225 4.77 -18.75 17.09
C ASP A 225 4.52 -18.03 18.43
N ASN A 226 4.42 -16.70 18.39
CA ASN A 226 4.10 -15.82 19.53
C ASN A 226 2.59 -15.74 19.82
N LEU A 227 1.79 -16.66 19.29
CA LEU A 227 0.36 -16.78 19.63
C LEU A 227 0.20 -17.38 21.03
N ASP A 228 -0.71 -16.82 21.83
CA ASP A 228 -1.07 -17.40 23.11
C ASP A 228 -1.86 -18.71 22.94
N GLU A 229 -1.84 -19.55 23.97
CA GLU A 229 -2.49 -20.87 23.96
C GLU A 229 -4.01 -20.77 23.70
N ALA A 230 -4.68 -19.76 24.26
CA ALA A 230 -6.12 -19.60 24.07
C ALA A 230 -6.47 -19.19 22.63
N THR A 231 -5.62 -18.38 21.99
CA THR A 231 -5.77 -18.02 20.57
C THR A 231 -5.54 -19.23 19.67
N ARG A 232 -4.50 -20.04 19.94
CA ARG A 232 -4.27 -21.30 19.21
C ARG A 232 -5.46 -22.25 19.31
N GLU A 233 -5.97 -22.42 20.52
CA GLU A 233 -7.12 -23.30 20.79
C GLU A 233 -8.37 -22.81 20.03
N ARG A 234 -8.67 -21.51 20.06
CA ARG A 234 -9.81 -20.93 19.30
C ARG A 234 -9.66 -21.07 17.79
N LEU A 235 -8.43 -20.97 17.26
CA LEU A 235 -8.17 -21.16 15.83
C LEU A 235 -8.46 -22.59 15.37
N ARG A 236 -8.15 -23.58 16.20
CA ARG A 236 -8.39 -25.00 15.90
C ARG A 236 -9.82 -25.44 16.21
N ASN A 237 -10.42 -24.86 17.25
CA ASN A 237 -11.72 -25.22 17.78
C ASN A 237 -12.67 -24.00 17.80
N PRO A 238 -13.12 -23.51 16.63
CA PRO A 238 -14.05 -22.39 16.57
C PRO A 238 -15.39 -22.74 17.22
N SER A 239 -15.89 -21.84 18.05
CA SER A 239 -17.21 -21.96 18.66
C SER A 239 -18.27 -21.12 17.95
N CYS A 240 -19.53 -21.56 18.06
CA CYS A 240 -20.68 -20.73 17.76
C CYS A 240 -20.64 -19.46 18.63
N PRO A 241 -21.05 -18.29 18.11
CA PRO A 241 -21.18 -17.08 18.90
C PRO A 241 -22.05 -17.28 20.15
N ARG A 242 -21.72 -16.56 21.22
CA ARG A 242 -22.59 -16.48 22.40
C ARG A 242 -23.92 -15.82 22.02
N LEU A 243 -25.00 -16.29 22.63
CA LEU A 243 -26.33 -15.72 22.49
C LEU A 243 -26.43 -14.39 23.24
N ASP A 244 -27.36 -13.54 22.82
CA ASP A 244 -27.60 -12.24 23.45
C ASP A 244 -27.96 -12.38 24.93
N GLU A 245 -28.66 -13.44 25.32
CA GLU A 245 -28.99 -13.74 26.72
C GLU A 245 -27.74 -14.00 27.56
N GLU A 246 -26.71 -14.63 27.00
CA GLU A 246 -25.43 -14.90 27.66
C GLU A 246 -24.60 -13.61 27.83
N LEU A 247 -24.84 -12.62 26.98
CA LEU A 247 -24.16 -11.31 27.01
C LEU A 247 -24.94 -10.23 27.75
N ALA A 248 -26.17 -10.52 28.20
CA ALA A 248 -27.05 -9.56 28.84
C ALA A 248 -26.42 -8.85 30.04
N ALA A 249 -25.61 -9.57 30.83
CA ALA A 249 -24.88 -9.01 31.97
C ALA A 249 -23.80 -7.99 31.57
N TYR A 250 -23.23 -8.13 30.36
CA TYR A 250 -22.12 -7.30 29.88
C TYR A 250 -22.55 -6.18 28.93
N LYS A 251 -23.81 -6.22 28.44
CA LYS A 251 -24.34 -5.32 27.41
C LYS A 251 -24.03 -3.85 27.66
N LYS A 252 -24.33 -3.34 28.87
CA LYS A 252 -24.06 -1.94 29.23
C LYS A 252 -22.57 -1.58 29.19
N SER A 253 -21.69 -2.52 29.53
CA SER A 253 -20.24 -2.32 29.47
C SER A 253 -19.74 -2.27 28.03
N LEU A 254 -20.25 -3.15 27.17
CA LEU A 254 -19.96 -3.18 25.74
C LEU A 254 -20.48 -1.92 25.03
N ASP A 255 -21.72 -1.51 25.31
CA ASP A 255 -22.32 -0.29 24.76
C ASP A 255 -21.47 0.93 25.11
N LEU A 256 -21.10 1.10 26.38
CA LEU A 256 -20.23 2.20 26.81
C LEU A 256 -18.86 2.15 26.12
N TYR A 257 -18.27 0.96 25.99
CA TYR A 257 -16.98 0.79 25.33
C TYR A 257 -17.03 1.22 23.86
N PHE A 258 -18.03 0.77 23.10
CA PHE A 258 -18.17 1.14 21.70
C PHE A 258 -18.52 2.62 21.51
N LEU A 259 -19.37 3.19 22.37
CA LEU A 259 -19.72 4.61 22.36
C LEU A 259 -18.52 5.52 22.64
N THR A 260 -17.51 5.03 23.37
CA THR A 260 -16.32 5.78 23.75
C THR A 260 -15.05 5.31 23.03
N SER A 261 -15.18 4.49 21.99
CA SER A 261 -14.05 3.86 21.28
C SER A 261 -13.06 4.86 20.68
N LEU A 262 -13.50 6.08 20.35
CA LEU A 262 -12.65 7.17 19.84
C LEU A 262 -12.25 8.19 20.90
N ALA A 263 -12.72 8.03 22.14
CA ALA A 263 -12.47 8.96 23.23
C ALA A 263 -11.20 8.57 24.02
N PRO A 264 -10.54 9.52 24.69
CA PRO A 264 -9.47 9.21 25.64
C PRO A 264 -9.95 8.26 26.73
N GLU A 265 -9.07 7.38 27.23
CA GLU A 265 -9.42 6.40 28.26
C GLU A 265 -10.03 7.01 29.53
N SER A 266 -9.66 8.27 29.83
CA SER A 266 -10.20 9.03 30.96
C SER A 266 -11.72 9.22 30.85
N VAL A 267 -12.27 9.30 29.64
CA VAL A 267 -13.72 9.44 29.39
C VAL A 267 -14.46 8.17 29.80
N TYR A 268 -13.99 6.99 29.37
CA TYR A 268 -14.57 5.71 29.81
C TYR A 268 -14.49 5.56 31.33
N LYS A 269 -13.31 5.83 31.91
CA LYS A 269 -13.08 5.75 33.36
C LYS A 269 -14.03 6.68 34.14
N GLY A 270 -14.21 7.91 33.68
CA GLY A 270 -15.11 8.89 34.29
C GLY A 270 -16.59 8.50 34.18
N LEU A 271 -17.04 8.08 33.00
CA LEU A 271 -18.43 7.63 32.80
C LEU A 271 -18.76 6.38 33.61
N ARG A 272 -17.83 5.41 33.67
CA ARG A 272 -17.95 4.23 34.53
C ARG A 272 -18.16 4.63 35.99
N GLN A 273 -17.30 5.49 36.52
CA GLN A 273 -17.41 5.96 37.91
C GLN A 273 -18.74 6.67 38.17
N HIS A 274 -19.20 7.50 37.23
CA HIS A 274 -20.49 8.17 37.33
C HIS A 274 -21.66 7.17 37.37
N MET A 275 -21.70 6.22 36.44
CA MET A 275 -22.75 5.19 36.34
C MET A 275 -22.80 4.30 37.58
N GLN A 276 -21.65 3.92 38.13
CA GLN A 276 -21.58 3.14 39.37
C GLN A 276 -22.07 3.95 40.57
N LYS A 277 -21.66 5.21 40.69
CA LYS A 277 -21.97 6.07 41.84
C LYS A 277 -23.44 6.52 41.89
N TYR A 278 -24.00 6.93 40.74
CA TYR A 278 -25.32 7.58 40.70
C TYR A 278 -26.44 6.67 40.19
N HIS A 279 -26.12 5.60 39.46
CA HIS A 279 -27.12 4.71 38.87
C HIS A 279 -26.99 3.24 39.33
N GLY A 280 -26.08 2.94 40.27
CA GLY A 280 -25.87 1.59 40.80
C GLY A 280 -25.61 0.53 39.72
N THR A 281 -25.15 0.96 38.55
CA THR A 281 -24.98 0.08 37.39
C THR A 281 -23.57 -0.48 37.40
N GLU A 282 -23.45 -1.80 37.40
CA GLU A 282 -22.17 -2.48 37.27
C GLU A 282 -21.65 -2.34 35.83
N ILE A 283 -20.47 -1.73 35.71
CA ILE A 283 -19.77 -1.53 34.46
C ILE A 283 -18.36 -2.07 34.65
N LEU A 284 -17.93 -2.93 33.72
CA LEU A 284 -16.59 -3.50 33.69
C LEU A 284 -15.51 -2.41 33.67
N SER A 285 -14.31 -2.75 34.13
CA SER A 285 -13.16 -1.86 33.91
C SER A 285 -12.83 -1.80 32.41
N LEU A 286 -12.11 -0.76 31.96
CA LEU A 286 -11.68 -0.66 30.57
C LEU A 286 -10.82 -1.87 30.15
N HIS A 287 -10.00 -2.38 31.06
CA HIS A 287 -9.20 -3.57 30.86
C HIS A 287 -10.09 -4.81 30.69
N SER A 288 -11.03 -5.03 31.62
CA SER A 288 -11.91 -6.20 31.62
C SER A 288 -12.85 -6.21 30.40
N VAL A 289 -13.36 -5.06 29.95
CA VAL A 289 -14.19 -5.01 28.73
C VAL A 289 -13.37 -5.24 27.46
N ARG A 290 -12.11 -4.78 27.41
CA ARG A 290 -11.19 -5.10 26.30
C ARG A 290 -10.90 -6.60 26.24
N GLN A 291 -10.60 -7.21 27.38
CA GLN A 291 -10.41 -8.67 27.48
C GLN A 291 -11.67 -9.42 27.05
N LEU A 292 -12.86 -8.97 27.47
CA LEU A 292 -14.12 -9.55 27.01
C LEU A 292 -14.29 -9.44 25.49
N VAL A 293 -13.99 -8.29 24.89
CA VAL A 293 -14.07 -8.11 23.42
C VAL A 293 -13.07 -9.03 22.71
N GLU A 294 -11.85 -9.16 23.23
CA GLU A 294 -10.83 -10.08 22.73
C GLU A 294 -11.30 -11.54 22.81
N GLU A 295 -11.90 -11.96 23.93
CA GLU A 295 -12.47 -13.31 24.09
C GLU A 295 -13.63 -13.58 23.13
N LEU A 296 -14.54 -12.61 22.94
CA LEU A 296 -15.72 -12.76 22.08
C LEU A 296 -15.35 -12.83 20.60
N THR A 297 -14.43 -11.96 20.18
CA THR A 297 -13.95 -11.91 18.80
C THR A 297 -12.94 -13.01 18.51
N GLY A 298 -12.10 -13.34 19.48
CA GLY A 298 -10.90 -14.17 19.36
C GLY A 298 -9.67 -13.41 18.86
N ILE A 299 -9.77 -12.09 18.65
CA ILE A 299 -8.74 -11.28 17.99
C ILE A 299 -7.83 -10.65 19.05
N ALA A 300 -6.63 -11.21 19.20
CA ALA A 300 -5.56 -10.71 20.05
C ALA A 300 -4.37 -10.23 19.19
N PRO A 301 -3.78 -9.05 19.47
CA PRO A 301 -2.58 -8.59 18.78
C PRO A 301 -1.35 -9.39 19.22
N VAL A 302 -0.44 -9.65 18.29
CA VAL A 302 0.89 -10.21 18.53
C VAL A 302 1.92 -9.09 18.44
N TYR A 303 2.79 -9.00 19.44
CA TYR A 303 3.84 -7.99 19.49
C TYR A 303 5.22 -8.58 19.23
N ASP A 304 5.95 -7.94 18.33
CA ASP A 304 7.33 -8.28 18.00
C ASP A 304 8.24 -7.14 18.41
N ASP A 305 9.31 -7.45 19.14
CA ASP A 305 10.31 -6.45 19.50
C ASP A 305 10.92 -5.85 18.23
N MET A 306 11.21 -4.56 18.24
CA MET A 306 11.83 -3.88 17.09
C MET A 306 12.89 -2.88 17.53
N CYS A 307 13.78 -2.54 16.60
CA CYS A 307 14.75 -1.49 16.81
C CYS A 307 14.05 -0.14 17.06
N ILE A 308 14.53 0.63 18.04
CA ILE A 308 14.02 1.98 18.38
C ILE A 308 14.08 2.97 17.19
N ASN A 309 15.00 2.72 16.24
CA ASN A 309 15.14 3.51 15.01
C ASN A 309 14.40 2.89 13.81
N GLY A 310 13.47 1.95 14.04
CA GLY A 310 12.66 1.35 12.98
C GLY A 310 13.42 0.50 11.96
N CYS A 311 14.68 0.14 12.20
CA CYS A 311 15.52 -0.52 11.19
C CYS A 311 14.99 -1.91 10.79
N HIS A 312 14.75 -2.78 11.75
CA HIS A 312 14.14 -4.11 11.55
C HIS A 312 13.41 -4.55 12.83
N ALA A 313 12.51 -5.52 12.69
CA ALA A 313 11.96 -6.30 13.79
C ALA A 313 12.94 -7.41 14.19
N PHE A 314 12.94 -7.80 15.46
CA PHE A 314 13.70 -8.93 15.99
C PHE A 314 12.90 -10.22 15.78
N THR A 315 12.71 -10.57 14.50
CA THR A 315 11.95 -11.73 14.02
C THR A 315 12.79 -12.55 13.05
N GLY A 316 12.38 -13.81 12.80
CA GLY A 316 13.08 -14.72 11.90
C GLY A 316 14.59 -14.82 12.18
N PRO A 317 15.48 -14.51 11.22
CA PRO A 317 16.93 -14.56 11.41
C PRO A 317 17.47 -13.53 12.42
N PHE A 318 16.65 -12.57 12.84
CA PHE A 318 17.01 -11.56 13.84
C PHE A 318 16.45 -11.87 15.25
N ALA A 319 15.73 -12.98 15.42
CA ALA A 319 14.97 -13.28 16.64
C ALA A 319 15.84 -13.36 17.91
N ASP A 320 17.05 -13.92 17.80
CA ASP A 320 17.95 -14.12 18.94
C ASP A 320 18.88 -12.91 19.18
N LYS A 321 18.77 -11.87 18.36
CA LYS A 321 19.67 -10.71 18.46
C LYS A 321 19.28 -9.82 19.64
N MET A 322 20.32 -9.34 20.33
CA MET A 322 20.22 -8.42 21.46
C MET A 322 20.37 -6.95 21.02
N GLU A 323 20.93 -6.72 19.84
CA GLU A 323 21.22 -5.42 19.25
C GLU A 323 20.85 -5.43 17.76
N CYS A 324 20.51 -4.26 17.22
CA CYS A 324 20.13 -4.10 15.83
C CYS A 324 21.34 -4.25 14.89
N ASP A 325 21.26 -5.09 13.87
CA ASP A 325 22.35 -5.30 12.90
C ASP A 325 22.66 -4.07 12.04
N THR A 326 21.70 -3.15 11.92
CA THR A 326 21.82 -2.01 11.02
C THR A 326 22.33 -0.75 11.71
N CYS A 327 22.13 -0.61 13.02
CA CYS A 327 22.51 0.61 13.74
C CYS A 327 23.04 0.38 15.16
N GLY A 328 23.29 -0.87 15.57
CA GLY A 328 23.86 -1.23 16.87
C GLY A 328 23.00 -0.91 18.10
N GLN A 329 21.76 -0.42 17.92
CA GLN A 329 20.92 -0.06 19.06
C GLN A 329 20.45 -1.31 19.80
N ALA A 330 20.58 -1.29 21.13
CA ALA A 330 20.10 -2.36 21.99
C ALA A 330 18.59 -2.58 21.84
N ARG A 331 18.17 -3.84 21.85
CA ARG A 331 16.77 -4.28 21.82
C ARG A 331 16.00 -3.93 23.09
N TYR A 332 16.66 -4.03 24.24
CA TYR A 332 16.06 -3.89 25.56
C TYR A 332 16.54 -2.62 26.27
N LEU A 333 15.72 -2.11 27.19
CA LEU A 333 16.11 -1.02 28.08
C LEU A 333 17.27 -1.48 28.98
N PRO A 334 18.23 -0.58 29.32
CA PRO A 334 19.26 -0.90 30.30
C PRO A 334 18.57 -1.22 31.65
N GLY A 335 18.88 -2.39 32.21
CA GLY A 335 18.15 -2.93 33.35
C GLY A 335 18.14 -1.97 34.56
N MET A 336 16.95 -1.70 35.11
CA MET A 336 16.86 -1.19 36.48
C MET A 336 17.48 -2.23 37.40
N THR A 337 18.34 -1.78 38.31
CA THR A 337 19.36 -2.54 39.05
C THR A 337 18.93 -3.78 39.84
N ASN A 338 17.66 -4.22 39.79
CA ASN A 338 17.15 -5.37 40.55
C ASN A 338 16.13 -6.28 39.83
N SER A 339 15.80 -6.10 38.54
CA SER A 339 14.91 -7.04 37.84
C SER A 339 15.63 -7.74 36.66
N LYS A 340 15.51 -9.08 36.58
CA LYS A 340 15.97 -9.87 35.43
C LYS A 340 15.05 -9.72 34.20
N LYS A 341 14.01 -8.89 34.28
CA LYS A 341 12.97 -8.78 33.26
C LYS A 341 13.47 -7.91 32.11
N LYS A 342 13.68 -8.51 30.94
CA LYS A 342 14.05 -7.79 29.72
C LYS A 342 12.82 -7.05 29.19
N VAL A 343 12.86 -5.72 29.19
CA VAL A 343 11.78 -4.87 28.66
C VAL A 343 12.22 -4.32 27.30
N PRO A 344 11.52 -4.64 26.20
CA PRO A 344 11.89 -4.15 24.87
C PRO A 344 11.70 -2.65 24.77
N ARG A 345 12.61 -1.97 24.05
CA ARG A 345 12.54 -0.51 23.88
C ARG A 345 11.38 -0.08 22.98
N GLN A 346 11.01 -0.93 22.02
CA GLN A 346 9.92 -0.70 21.08
C GLN A 346 9.41 -2.02 20.53
N GLN A 347 8.13 -2.05 20.13
CA GLN A 347 7.49 -3.23 19.55
C GLN A 347 6.63 -2.84 18.35
N ALA A 348 6.63 -3.68 17.32
CA ALA A 348 5.67 -3.65 16.23
C ALA A 348 4.46 -4.54 16.58
N CYS A 349 3.29 -4.21 16.04
CA CYS A 349 2.05 -4.93 16.29
C CYS A 349 1.60 -5.65 15.02
N THR A 350 1.28 -6.93 15.13
CA THR A 350 0.62 -7.73 14.09
C THR A 350 -0.74 -8.18 14.59
N ILE A 351 -1.77 -8.03 13.77
CA ILE A 351 -3.12 -8.51 14.06
C ILE A 351 -3.34 -9.79 13.23
N PRO A 352 -3.41 -10.98 13.85
CA PRO A 352 -3.46 -12.25 13.13
C PRO A 352 -4.67 -12.34 12.19
N LEU A 353 -4.47 -12.87 10.99
CA LEU A 353 -5.52 -12.98 9.98
C LEU A 353 -6.59 -14.02 10.36
N GLY A 354 -6.18 -15.16 10.92
CA GLY A 354 -7.07 -16.30 11.20
C GLY A 354 -8.28 -15.94 12.08
N PRO A 355 -8.08 -15.33 13.27
CA PRO A 355 -9.20 -14.97 14.14
C PRO A 355 -10.12 -13.92 13.50
N GLN A 356 -9.58 -13.02 12.68
CA GLN A 356 -10.38 -12.06 11.93
C GLN A 356 -11.30 -12.76 10.92
N ILE A 357 -10.79 -13.72 10.15
CA ILE A 357 -11.61 -14.51 9.20
C ILE A 357 -12.69 -15.31 9.94
N GLN A 358 -12.37 -15.95 11.06
CA GLN A 358 -13.37 -16.64 11.90
C GLN A 358 -14.47 -15.67 12.35
N ALA A 359 -14.10 -14.47 12.80
CA ALA A 359 -15.05 -13.45 13.24
C ALA A 359 -15.98 -12.97 12.12
N LEU A 360 -15.51 -12.88 10.88
CA LEU A 360 -16.34 -12.48 9.73
C LEU A 360 -17.47 -13.47 9.42
N ARG A 361 -17.26 -14.78 9.67
CA ARG A 361 -18.26 -15.83 9.39
C ARG A 361 -19.22 -16.12 10.55
N LYS A 362 -18.95 -15.57 11.74
CA LYS A 362 -19.76 -15.75 12.95
C LYS A 362 -21.18 -15.19 12.83
N SER A 363 -21.42 -14.17 12.00
CA SER A 363 -22.77 -13.64 11.77
C SER A 363 -23.33 -14.11 10.43
N LYS A 364 -24.67 -14.26 10.35
CA LYS A 364 -25.33 -14.64 9.09
C LYS A 364 -25.10 -13.59 8.00
N GLU A 365 -25.11 -12.31 8.35
CA GLU A 365 -24.79 -11.20 7.43
C GLU A 365 -23.37 -11.34 6.88
N GLY A 366 -22.37 -11.54 7.74
CA GLY A 366 -20.97 -11.65 7.34
C GLY A 366 -20.69 -12.89 6.50
N SER A 367 -21.22 -14.05 6.91
CA SER A 367 -21.11 -15.29 6.14
C SER A 367 -21.74 -15.18 4.74
N LEU A 368 -22.94 -14.60 4.61
CA LEU A 368 -23.59 -14.39 3.31
C LEU A 368 -22.83 -13.39 2.43
N ALA A 369 -22.24 -12.35 3.02
CA ALA A 369 -21.44 -11.37 2.30
C ALA A 369 -20.17 -11.97 1.69
N MET A 370 -19.58 -12.99 2.33
CA MET A 370 -18.41 -13.72 1.82
C MET A 370 -18.73 -14.72 0.69
N GLN A 371 -19.98 -14.80 0.22
CA GLN A 371 -20.36 -15.69 -0.88
C GLN A 371 -20.31 -15.02 -2.25
N TYR A 372 -19.91 -13.74 -2.35
CA TYR A 372 -19.91 -13.04 -3.63
C TYR A 372 -18.98 -13.71 -4.64
N ARG A 373 -17.76 -14.11 -4.24
CA ARG A 373 -16.81 -14.80 -5.14
C ARG A 373 -17.41 -16.05 -5.78
N SER A 374 -18.00 -16.95 -4.98
CA SER A 374 -18.53 -18.21 -5.53
C SER A 374 -19.69 -17.97 -6.48
N LYS A 375 -20.57 -17.01 -6.16
CA LYS A 375 -21.66 -16.59 -7.04
C LYS A 375 -21.13 -16.02 -8.36
N LYS A 376 -20.18 -15.08 -8.29
CA LYS A 376 -19.60 -14.46 -9.48
C LYS A 376 -18.88 -15.48 -10.36
N MET A 377 -18.13 -16.41 -9.78
CA MET A 377 -17.48 -17.48 -10.52
C MET A 377 -18.50 -18.41 -11.20
N GLN A 378 -19.61 -18.74 -10.53
CA GLN A 378 -20.68 -19.54 -11.14
C GLN A 378 -21.35 -18.80 -12.30
N GLU A 379 -21.65 -17.50 -12.15
CA GLU A 379 -22.18 -16.66 -13.23
C GLU A 379 -21.26 -16.66 -14.47
N LEU A 380 -19.94 -16.59 -14.26
CA LEU A 380 -18.96 -16.62 -15.35
C LEU A 380 -18.93 -17.99 -16.06
N ILE A 381 -19.04 -19.08 -15.32
CA ILE A 381 -19.12 -20.44 -15.87
C ILE A 381 -20.40 -20.61 -16.69
N ASP A 382 -21.53 -20.12 -16.17
CA ASP A 382 -22.83 -20.23 -16.83
C ASP A 382 -22.86 -19.39 -18.13
N ALA A 383 -22.29 -18.19 -18.11
CA ALA A 383 -22.15 -17.34 -19.29
C ALA A 383 -21.26 -17.96 -20.37
N GLU A 384 -20.14 -18.58 -19.96
CA GLU A 384 -19.26 -19.29 -20.90
C GLU A 384 -19.97 -20.52 -21.52
N ALA A 385 -20.75 -21.25 -20.72
CA ALA A 385 -21.51 -22.40 -21.19
C ALA A 385 -22.67 -22.03 -22.13
N SER A 386 -23.30 -20.85 -21.94
CA SER A 386 -24.36 -20.34 -22.81
C SER A 386 -23.84 -19.62 -24.06
N GLY A 387 -22.54 -19.30 -24.11
CA GLY A 387 -21.93 -18.51 -25.17
C GLY A 387 -22.25 -17.02 -25.07
N GLU A 388 -22.70 -16.55 -23.91
CA GLU A 388 -22.93 -15.14 -23.62
C GLU A 388 -21.61 -14.43 -23.31
N GLU A 389 -21.49 -13.18 -23.77
CA GLU A 389 -20.33 -12.36 -23.45
C GLU A 389 -20.43 -11.88 -21.99
N ALA A 390 -19.54 -12.39 -21.14
CA ALA A 390 -19.48 -11.97 -19.75
C ALA A 390 -18.98 -10.52 -19.62
N ILE A 391 -19.73 -9.71 -18.87
CA ILE A 391 -19.33 -8.34 -18.53
C ILE A 391 -18.06 -8.39 -17.66
N TYR A 392 -17.05 -7.59 -18.03
CA TYR A 392 -15.83 -7.43 -17.23
C TYR A 392 -16.07 -6.36 -16.14
N ASP A 393 -16.57 -6.80 -14.99
CA ASP A 393 -16.98 -5.93 -13.86
C ASP A 393 -16.17 -6.17 -12.58
N ASP A 394 -15.41 -7.27 -12.48
CA ASP A 394 -14.56 -7.58 -11.32
C ASP A 394 -13.31 -8.39 -11.70
N ILE A 395 -12.38 -8.52 -10.75
CA ILE A 395 -11.10 -9.24 -10.89
C ILE A 395 -11.28 -10.69 -11.35
N TYR A 396 -12.38 -11.35 -10.96
CA TYR A 396 -12.67 -12.74 -11.31
C TYR A 396 -12.96 -12.94 -12.80
N CYS A 397 -13.22 -11.86 -13.55
CA CYS A 397 -13.33 -11.92 -15.01
C CYS A 397 -11.96 -12.18 -15.68
N GLY A 398 -10.86 -11.95 -14.97
CA GLY A 398 -9.49 -12.19 -15.43
C GLY A 398 -9.14 -13.66 -15.58
N SER A 399 -8.43 -13.99 -16.67
CA SER A 399 -8.08 -15.37 -17.02
C SER A 399 -7.28 -16.12 -15.94
N ASP A 400 -6.39 -15.42 -15.21
CA ASP A 400 -5.61 -16.01 -14.12
C ASP A 400 -6.49 -16.56 -12.99
N LEU A 401 -7.63 -15.91 -12.70
CA LEU A 401 -8.56 -16.37 -11.66
C LEU A 401 -9.58 -17.37 -12.21
N LYS A 402 -10.03 -17.20 -13.46
CA LYS A 402 -10.89 -18.19 -14.15
C LYS A 402 -10.23 -19.55 -14.23
N ASN A 403 -8.93 -19.58 -14.58
CA ASN A 403 -8.18 -20.81 -14.78
C ASN A 403 -7.55 -21.35 -13.48
N LEU A 404 -7.72 -20.67 -12.34
CA LEU A 404 -7.08 -21.03 -11.08
C LEU A 404 -7.36 -22.49 -10.68
N ALA A 405 -8.59 -22.98 -10.90
CA ALA A 405 -8.94 -24.37 -10.59
C ALA A 405 -8.15 -25.39 -11.44
N GLN A 406 -7.91 -25.06 -12.72
CA GLN A 406 -7.11 -25.89 -13.62
C GLN A 406 -5.63 -25.86 -13.20
N ASP A 407 -5.11 -24.67 -12.89
CA ASP A 407 -3.73 -24.46 -12.47
C ASP A 407 -3.41 -25.18 -11.14
N LEU A 408 -4.38 -25.24 -10.22
CA LEU A 408 -4.25 -25.92 -8.92
C LEU A 408 -4.55 -27.43 -8.97
N GLY A 409 -5.20 -27.91 -10.04
CA GLY A 409 -5.69 -29.29 -10.12
C GLY A 409 -6.89 -29.62 -9.22
N PHE A 410 -7.50 -28.61 -8.59
CA PHE A 410 -8.74 -28.74 -7.82
C PHE A 410 -9.53 -27.42 -7.83
N THR A 411 -10.84 -27.51 -7.62
CA THR A 411 -11.72 -26.33 -7.59
C THR A 411 -11.80 -25.73 -6.18
N PRO A 412 -11.49 -24.44 -6.00
CA PRO A 412 -11.81 -23.72 -4.77
C PRO A 412 -13.32 -23.74 -4.53
N THR A 413 -13.75 -24.00 -3.29
CA THR A 413 -15.17 -24.02 -2.90
C THR A 413 -15.61 -22.64 -2.41
N GLU A 414 -16.90 -22.46 -2.17
CA GLU A 414 -17.47 -21.27 -1.50
C GLU A 414 -17.00 -21.07 -0.05
N ASP A 415 -16.43 -22.11 0.57
CA ASP A 415 -15.91 -22.06 1.94
C ASP A 415 -14.49 -21.52 2.00
N ASP A 416 -13.74 -21.61 0.91
CA ASP A 416 -12.40 -21.02 0.82
C ASP A 416 -12.46 -19.50 0.89
N THR A 417 -11.38 -18.88 1.37
CA THR A 417 -11.28 -17.41 1.54
C THR A 417 -10.11 -16.89 0.73
N PHE A 418 -10.32 -15.80 -0.01
CA PHE A 418 -9.35 -15.17 -0.89
C PHE A 418 -8.95 -13.82 -0.31
N VAL A 419 -7.66 -13.63 -0.09
CA VAL A 419 -7.11 -12.44 0.55
C VAL A 419 -5.97 -11.82 -0.27
N GLY A 420 -5.79 -10.52 -0.09
CA GLY A 420 -4.59 -9.79 -0.50
C GLY A 420 -4.07 -8.93 0.64
N ILE A 421 -2.82 -8.50 0.55
CA ILE A 421 -2.25 -7.57 1.51
C ILE A 421 -1.91 -6.26 0.81
N SER A 422 -2.29 -5.14 1.42
CA SER A 422 -1.83 -3.81 1.03
C SER A 422 -0.91 -3.24 2.09
N VAL A 423 0.21 -2.64 1.68
CA VAL A 423 1.22 -2.09 2.58
C VAL A 423 1.62 -0.70 2.12
N ASP A 424 1.59 0.27 3.02
CA ASP A 424 2.04 1.63 2.73
C ASP A 424 2.49 2.38 3.99
N GLY A 425 3.26 3.45 3.77
CA GLY A 425 3.55 4.47 4.77
C GLY A 425 2.43 5.51 4.84
N VAL A 426 2.11 5.97 6.05
CA VAL A 426 1.14 7.04 6.28
C VAL A 426 1.75 8.16 7.10
N GLN A 427 1.44 9.38 6.67
CA GLN A 427 1.73 10.58 7.43
C GLN A 427 0.58 10.87 8.40
N LEU A 428 0.80 10.60 9.69
CA LEU A 428 -0.22 10.79 10.74
C LEU A 428 -0.50 12.26 11.07
N TYR A 429 0.42 13.17 10.74
CA TYR A 429 0.34 14.58 11.09
C TYR A 429 0.58 15.48 9.88
N GLN A 430 -0.34 16.42 9.63
CA GLN A 430 -0.36 17.29 8.45
C GLN A 430 0.95 18.04 8.17
N ASP A 431 1.74 18.34 9.21
CA ASP A 431 2.98 19.13 9.10
C ASP A 431 4.20 18.49 9.80
N LYS A 432 4.17 17.18 10.08
CA LYS A 432 5.34 16.45 10.59
C LYS A 432 5.66 15.25 9.70
N LYS A 433 6.93 15.12 9.31
CA LYS A 433 7.44 13.88 8.72
C LYS A 433 7.30 12.77 9.76
N SER A 434 6.41 11.84 9.49
CA SER A 434 6.18 10.67 10.31
C SER A 434 5.71 9.60 9.35
N ASP A 435 6.61 8.70 8.95
CA ASP A 435 6.31 7.60 8.04
C ASP A 435 5.99 6.36 8.88
N THR A 436 4.83 6.36 9.53
CA THR A 436 4.33 5.14 10.19
C THR A 436 3.85 4.19 9.10
N TRP A 437 4.30 2.94 9.13
CA TRP A 437 3.87 1.95 8.13
C TRP A 437 2.78 1.07 8.71
N PHE A 438 1.78 0.73 7.91
CA PHE A 438 0.79 -0.26 8.28
C PHE A 438 0.43 -1.16 7.10
N GLY A 439 -0.05 -2.35 7.43
CA GLY A 439 -0.60 -3.30 6.48
C GLY A 439 -2.08 -3.51 6.72
N ILE A 440 -2.81 -3.79 5.65
CA ILE A 440 -4.20 -4.23 5.69
C ILE A 440 -4.38 -5.49 4.85
N TRP A 441 -5.26 -6.38 5.29
CA TRP A 441 -5.79 -7.46 4.48
C TRP A 441 -7.08 -7.03 3.79
N ILE A 442 -7.17 -7.38 2.51
CA ILE A 442 -8.35 -7.20 1.67
C ILE A 442 -8.96 -8.58 1.45
N VAL A 443 -10.24 -8.74 1.79
CA VAL A 443 -10.99 -9.98 1.55
C VAL A 443 -11.67 -9.89 0.19
N TYR A 444 -11.21 -10.66 -0.78
CA TYR A 444 -11.73 -10.64 -2.16
C TYR A 444 -13.04 -11.41 -2.33
N ASP A 445 -13.52 -12.08 -1.28
CA ASP A 445 -14.82 -12.73 -1.27
C ASP A 445 -16.01 -11.76 -1.20
N TYR A 446 -15.77 -10.48 -0.90
CA TYR A 446 -16.80 -9.44 -0.89
C TYR A 446 -17.04 -8.83 -2.27
N ASP A 447 -18.26 -8.35 -2.47
CA ASP A 447 -18.68 -7.59 -3.65
C ASP A 447 -17.83 -6.31 -3.82
N PRO A 448 -17.40 -5.95 -5.06
CA PRO A 448 -16.53 -4.80 -5.30
C PRO A 448 -17.09 -3.47 -4.78
N SER A 449 -18.42 -3.31 -4.70
CA SER A 449 -19.08 -2.11 -4.14
C SER A 449 -18.93 -1.96 -2.62
N THR A 450 -18.50 -3.03 -1.94
CA THR A 450 -18.35 -3.08 -0.47
C THR A 450 -16.93 -3.41 -0.02
N ARG A 451 -16.21 -4.24 -0.79
CA ARG A 451 -14.87 -4.78 -0.50
C ARG A 451 -13.86 -3.76 0.04
N TYR A 452 -13.85 -2.55 -0.52
CA TYR A 452 -12.88 -1.51 -0.16
C TYR A 452 -13.40 -0.49 0.87
N LYS A 453 -14.62 -0.67 1.39
CA LYS A 453 -15.14 0.19 2.47
C LYS A 453 -14.45 -0.16 3.77
N ARG A 454 -14.15 0.86 4.60
CA ARG A 454 -13.44 0.72 5.89
C ARG A 454 -13.95 -0.43 6.78
N ARG A 455 -15.26 -0.70 6.76
CA ARG A 455 -15.90 -1.78 7.54
C ARG A 455 -15.41 -3.19 7.17
N TYR A 456 -14.94 -3.40 5.94
CA TYR A 456 -14.55 -4.71 5.39
C TYR A 456 -13.05 -4.87 5.22
N ILE A 457 -12.26 -3.85 5.60
CA ILE A 457 -10.81 -3.91 5.58
C ILE A 457 -10.31 -4.42 6.93
N LEU A 458 -9.50 -5.47 6.90
CA LEU A 458 -8.93 -6.08 8.09
C LEU A 458 -7.54 -5.50 8.34
N PRO A 459 -7.19 -5.01 9.54
CA PRO A 459 -5.83 -4.59 9.80
C PRO A 459 -4.87 -5.80 9.85
N ALA A 460 -3.66 -5.63 9.31
CA ALA A 460 -2.64 -6.67 9.28
C ALA A 460 -1.52 -6.39 10.31
N PHE A 461 -0.92 -5.20 10.26
CA PHE A 461 0.15 -4.82 11.18
C PHE A 461 0.33 -3.31 11.24
N ILE A 462 0.98 -2.84 12.30
CA ILE A 462 1.36 -1.44 12.53
C ILE A 462 2.83 -1.41 12.95
N ILE A 463 3.64 -0.67 12.21
CA ILE A 463 5.06 -0.44 12.50
C ILE A 463 5.19 0.99 13.04
N PRO A 464 5.31 1.16 14.37
CA PRO A 464 5.56 2.47 14.92
C PRO A 464 6.97 2.89 14.51
N SER A 465 7.10 3.98 13.78
CA SER A 465 8.38 4.63 13.48
C SER A 465 8.09 5.99 12.84
N PRO A 466 8.88 7.04 13.15
CA PRO A 466 8.81 8.28 12.39
C PRO A 466 9.46 8.15 11.00
N GLU A 467 10.26 7.11 10.78
CA GLU A 467 11.00 6.87 9.53
C GLU A 467 10.60 5.54 8.88
N LYS A 468 10.74 5.48 7.54
CA LYS A 468 10.56 4.26 6.76
C LYS A 468 11.44 3.12 7.31
N PRO A 469 10.89 1.91 7.51
CA PRO A 469 11.69 0.76 7.93
C PRO A 469 12.78 0.39 6.92
N LYS A 470 13.99 0.07 7.41
CA LYS A 470 15.12 -0.31 6.53
C LYS A 470 14.98 -1.73 6.00
N ASN A 471 14.42 -2.64 6.79
CA ASN A 471 14.10 -4.01 6.41
C ASN A 471 12.62 -4.29 6.65
N VAL A 472 11.78 -3.99 5.65
CA VAL A 472 10.32 -4.21 5.71
C VAL A 472 9.96 -5.70 5.82
N GLU A 473 10.78 -6.61 5.25
CA GLU A 473 10.55 -8.07 5.29
C GLU A 473 10.49 -8.61 6.72
N SER A 474 11.32 -8.07 7.62
CA SER A 474 11.28 -8.46 9.05
C SER A 474 9.93 -8.14 9.73
N PHE A 475 9.23 -7.11 9.28
CA PHE A 475 7.90 -6.75 9.80
C PHE A 475 6.77 -7.50 9.09
N LEU A 476 6.94 -7.79 7.79
CA LEU A 476 6.00 -8.61 7.03
C LEU A 476 6.00 -10.08 7.45
N PHE A 477 7.13 -10.55 7.97
CA PHE A 477 7.36 -11.94 8.34
C PHE A 477 6.20 -12.53 9.15
N ARG A 478 5.79 -11.89 10.26
CA ARG A 478 4.75 -12.44 11.15
C ARG A 478 3.41 -12.63 10.43
N SER A 479 3.04 -11.67 9.59
CA SER A 479 1.80 -11.71 8.81
C SER A 479 1.80 -12.86 7.80
N PHE A 480 2.90 -13.05 7.07
CA PHE A 480 3.04 -14.17 6.12
C PHE A 480 3.25 -15.52 6.81
N TYR A 481 3.92 -15.55 7.96
CA TYR A 481 4.08 -16.74 8.78
C TYR A 481 2.72 -17.25 9.25
N HIS A 482 1.89 -16.37 9.82
CA HIS A 482 0.51 -16.73 10.21
C HIS A 482 -0.34 -17.19 9.02
N LEU A 483 -0.34 -16.45 7.91
CA LEU A 483 -1.07 -16.86 6.71
C LEU A 483 -0.62 -18.25 6.25
N SER A 484 0.69 -18.47 6.23
CA SER A 484 1.25 -19.74 5.84
C SER A 484 0.89 -20.87 6.80
N ALA A 485 0.92 -20.65 8.11
CA ALA A 485 0.49 -21.64 9.09
C ALA A 485 -0.98 -22.03 8.83
N LEU A 486 -1.86 -21.04 8.62
CA LEU A 486 -3.26 -21.28 8.27
C LEU A 486 -3.45 -22.09 6.98
N GLN A 487 -2.60 -21.89 5.96
CA GLN A 487 -2.64 -22.66 4.72
C GLN A 487 -2.19 -24.13 4.89
N ARG A 488 -1.39 -24.43 5.92
CA ARG A 488 -0.85 -25.78 6.20
C ARG A 488 -1.67 -26.53 7.25
N GLU A 489 -2.41 -25.81 8.09
CA GLU A 489 -3.28 -26.40 9.12
C GLU A 489 -4.23 -27.45 8.54
N ASN A 490 -4.58 -28.42 9.39
CA ASN A 490 -5.46 -29.55 9.04
C ASN A 490 -5.02 -30.31 7.77
N GLY A 491 -3.72 -30.51 7.60
CA GLY A 491 -3.17 -31.20 6.42
C GLY A 491 -3.38 -30.44 5.11
N GLY A 492 -3.47 -29.11 5.15
CA GLY A 492 -3.79 -28.26 4.00
C GLY A 492 -5.29 -28.06 3.75
N ALA A 493 -6.17 -28.61 4.58
CA ALA A 493 -7.60 -28.28 4.52
C ALA A 493 -7.90 -26.84 4.99
N GLY A 494 -6.94 -26.20 5.65
CA GLY A 494 -7.00 -24.79 6.01
C GLY A 494 -7.59 -24.52 7.39
N LEU A 495 -8.09 -23.30 7.59
CA LEU A 495 -8.64 -22.82 8.85
C LEU A 495 -10.02 -23.42 9.13
N GLN A 496 -10.26 -23.91 10.35
CA GLN A 496 -11.62 -24.21 10.81
C GLN A 496 -12.34 -22.91 11.16
N ALA A 497 -13.58 -22.74 10.68
CA ALA A 497 -14.42 -21.60 11.04
C ALA A 497 -15.87 -22.03 11.26
N TRP A 498 -16.54 -21.45 12.25
CA TRP A 498 -17.99 -21.55 12.35
C TRP A 498 -18.63 -20.65 11.30
N ASP A 499 -19.44 -21.24 10.42
CA ASP A 499 -20.21 -20.50 9.42
C ASP A 499 -21.66 -20.39 9.86
N ALA A 500 -22.11 -19.16 10.10
CA ALA A 500 -23.44 -18.90 10.62
C ALA A 500 -24.57 -19.10 9.60
N ALA A 501 -24.29 -19.01 8.29
CA ALA A 501 -25.30 -19.31 7.27
C ALA A 501 -25.54 -20.82 7.16
N LYS A 502 -24.48 -21.63 7.28
CA LYS A 502 -24.52 -23.10 7.27
C LYS A 502 -24.84 -23.72 8.63
N GLN A 503 -24.68 -22.95 9.72
CA GLN A 503 -24.76 -23.43 11.11
C GLN A 503 -23.86 -24.65 11.37
N ALA A 504 -22.64 -24.59 10.84
CA ALA A 504 -21.69 -25.69 10.92
C ALA A 504 -20.25 -25.17 10.95
N ILE A 505 -19.33 -26.02 11.43
CA ILE A 505 -17.90 -25.79 11.26
C ILE A 505 -17.53 -26.18 9.83
N ILE A 506 -16.86 -25.28 9.13
CA ILE A 506 -16.32 -25.47 7.78
C ILE A 506 -14.79 -25.44 7.81
N SER A 507 -14.17 -26.04 6.80
CA SER A 507 -12.75 -25.89 6.51
C SER A 507 -12.58 -24.86 5.39
N SER A 508 -11.76 -23.84 5.62
CA SER A 508 -11.51 -22.75 4.68
C SER A 508 -10.04 -22.68 4.30
N ARG A 509 -9.71 -23.01 3.05
CA ARG A 509 -8.36 -22.76 2.53
C ARG A 509 -8.22 -21.28 2.25
N ILE A 510 -7.09 -20.70 2.65
CA ILE A 510 -6.85 -19.26 2.53
C ILE A 510 -5.93 -19.01 1.34
N PHE A 511 -6.47 -18.43 0.27
CA PHE A 511 -5.74 -18.11 -0.96
C PHE A 511 -5.18 -16.69 -0.92
N PHE A 512 -3.90 -16.53 -1.24
CA PHE A 512 -3.27 -15.23 -1.43
C PHE A 512 -3.31 -14.82 -2.90
N LEU A 513 -4.06 -13.77 -3.24
CA LEU A 513 -4.15 -13.28 -4.61
C LEU A 513 -3.15 -12.18 -4.90
N PHE A 514 -3.17 -11.10 -4.11
CA PHE A 514 -2.49 -9.86 -4.49
C PHE A 514 -1.70 -9.24 -3.34
N GLY A 515 -0.46 -8.89 -3.62
CA GLY A 515 0.32 -7.92 -2.86
C GLY A 515 0.20 -6.55 -3.53
N THR A 516 -0.34 -5.57 -2.81
CA THR A 516 -0.63 -4.23 -3.34
C THR A 516 0.11 -3.16 -2.55
N ALA A 517 0.59 -2.14 -3.25
CA ALA A 517 1.21 -0.94 -2.70
C ALA A 517 1.32 0.10 -3.83
N ASP A 518 1.71 1.32 -3.50
CA ASP A 518 2.11 2.28 -4.52
C ASP A 518 3.38 1.79 -5.26
N ALA A 519 3.71 2.43 -6.39
CA ALA A 519 4.83 1.97 -7.23
C ALA A 519 6.19 1.99 -6.51
N ILE A 520 6.34 2.81 -5.46
CA ILE A 520 7.56 2.93 -4.66
C ILE A 520 7.59 1.86 -3.57
N GLY A 521 6.49 1.63 -2.85
CA GLY A 521 6.34 0.67 -1.78
C GLY A 521 6.26 -0.79 -2.26
N LEU A 522 5.76 -1.04 -3.47
CA LEU A 522 5.59 -2.40 -4.00
C LEU A 522 6.92 -3.17 -4.10
N VAL A 523 8.06 -2.48 -4.21
CA VAL A 523 9.40 -3.10 -4.18
C VAL A 523 9.68 -3.88 -2.90
N GLU A 524 9.04 -3.49 -1.80
CA GLU A 524 9.17 -4.17 -0.52
C GLU A 524 8.47 -5.52 -0.51
N LEU A 525 7.45 -5.70 -1.35
CA LEU A 525 6.70 -6.96 -1.52
C LEU A 525 7.24 -7.80 -2.69
N ASP A 526 7.54 -7.18 -3.85
CA ASP A 526 7.88 -7.90 -5.09
C ASP A 526 9.37 -8.26 -5.24
N GLY A 527 10.25 -7.61 -4.45
CA GLY A 527 11.69 -7.84 -4.48
C GLY A 527 12.40 -7.32 -5.74
N ARG A 528 11.72 -6.54 -6.59
CA ARG A 528 12.29 -5.93 -7.81
C ARG A 528 12.98 -4.60 -7.53
N VAL A 529 13.72 -4.12 -8.51
CA VAL A 529 14.37 -2.79 -8.47
C VAL A 529 13.34 -1.66 -8.47
N GLY A 530 13.71 -0.48 -7.96
CA GLY A 530 12.88 0.73 -8.04
C GLY A 530 12.51 1.15 -9.47
N HIS A 531 11.59 2.11 -9.59
CA HIS A 531 11.09 2.61 -10.89
C HIS A 531 12.18 3.26 -11.76
N HIS A 532 13.31 3.67 -11.18
CA HIS A 532 14.50 4.15 -11.91
C HIS A 532 15.45 3.04 -12.38
N GLY A 533 15.16 1.77 -12.10
CA GLY A 533 15.97 0.64 -12.54
C GLY A 533 15.80 0.35 -14.03
N ALA A 534 16.78 -0.34 -14.62
CA ALA A 534 16.75 -0.71 -16.04
C ALA A 534 15.48 -1.50 -16.43
N HIS A 535 14.94 -2.30 -15.51
CA HIS A 535 13.66 -3.00 -15.66
C HIS A 535 12.68 -2.56 -14.57
N GLY A 536 12.15 -1.33 -14.71
CA GLY A 536 11.28 -0.70 -13.71
C GLY A 536 9.80 -1.12 -13.74
N CYS A 537 9.37 -1.98 -14.68
CA CYS A 537 7.98 -2.42 -14.78
C CYS A 537 7.60 -3.37 -13.63
N ARG A 538 6.56 -3.03 -12.87
CA ARG A 538 6.06 -3.82 -11.73
C ARG A 538 5.41 -5.14 -12.12
N LEU A 539 4.83 -5.21 -13.31
CA LEU A 539 4.29 -6.45 -13.86
C LEU A 539 5.40 -7.37 -14.38
N GLY A 540 6.62 -6.88 -14.56
CA GLY A 540 7.73 -7.64 -15.13
C GLY A 540 7.70 -7.72 -16.64
N CYS A 541 7.26 -6.66 -17.33
CA CYS A 541 7.40 -6.59 -18.78
C CYS A 541 8.89 -6.56 -19.18
N PRO A 542 9.25 -7.06 -20.38
CA PRO A 542 10.65 -7.17 -20.81
C PRO A 542 11.27 -5.83 -21.24
N MET A 543 10.51 -4.73 -21.19
CA MET A 543 11.00 -3.42 -21.61
C MET A 543 12.16 -2.98 -20.71
N LYS A 544 13.32 -2.80 -21.34
CA LYS A 544 14.45 -2.11 -20.72
C LYS A 544 14.29 -0.60 -20.90
N GLY A 545 14.46 0.15 -19.81
CA GLY A 545 14.51 1.60 -19.84
C GLY A 545 15.80 2.13 -20.46
N ARG A 546 15.90 3.46 -20.57
CA ARG A 546 17.06 4.16 -21.13
C ARG A 546 17.53 5.26 -20.19
N HIS A 547 18.83 5.49 -20.09
CA HIS A 547 19.40 6.56 -19.27
C HIS A 547 20.28 7.49 -20.09
N LYS A 548 20.54 8.69 -19.55
CA LYS A 548 21.52 9.63 -20.12
C LYS A 548 22.96 9.16 -19.81
N PRO A 549 23.96 9.48 -20.65
CA PRO A 549 25.36 9.23 -20.32
C PRO A 549 25.70 9.79 -18.92
N GLY A 550 26.34 8.99 -18.07
CA GLY A 550 26.73 9.39 -16.71
C GLY A 550 25.57 9.50 -15.69
N ALA A 551 24.33 9.26 -16.07
CA ALA A 551 23.18 9.23 -15.17
C ALA A 551 22.78 7.78 -14.83
N GLY A 552 22.52 7.49 -13.56
CA GLY A 552 22.07 6.16 -13.11
C GLY A 552 20.55 5.91 -13.23
N HIS A 553 19.77 6.90 -13.66
CA HIS A 553 18.31 6.81 -13.74
C HIS A 553 17.86 6.34 -15.11
N TYR A 554 17.21 5.19 -15.15
CA TYR A 554 16.54 4.70 -16.35
C TYR A 554 15.13 5.25 -16.44
N TYR A 555 14.79 5.77 -17.61
CA TYR A 555 13.46 6.23 -17.99
C TYR A 555 12.78 5.18 -18.86
N ALA A 556 11.47 5.02 -18.71
CA ALA A 556 10.63 4.21 -19.59
C ALA A 556 10.44 4.88 -20.97
N ALA A 557 11.54 5.10 -21.69
CA ALA A 557 11.55 5.68 -23.02
C ALA A 557 11.39 4.59 -24.08
N HIS A 558 10.19 4.50 -24.65
CA HIS A 558 9.84 3.45 -25.61
C HIS A 558 10.55 3.63 -26.95
N LEU A 559 10.74 4.88 -27.37
CA LEU A 559 11.48 5.23 -28.59
C LEU A 559 12.96 5.41 -28.29
N ARG A 560 13.80 5.00 -29.24
CA ARG A 560 15.23 5.23 -29.24
C ARG A 560 15.51 6.73 -29.44
N PRO A 561 16.26 7.38 -28.53
CA PRO A 561 16.63 8.78 -28.69
C PRO A 561 17.52 9.00 -29.93
N ASN A 562 17.28 10.08 -30.67
CA ASN A 562 17.98 10.42 -31.92
C ASN A 562 19.51 10.57 -31.79
N PHE A 563 20.04 10.80 -30.59
CA PHE A 563 21.47 11.08 -30.33
C PHE A 563 22.08 10.24 -29.20
N SER A 564 21.54 9.04 -28.98
CA SER A 564 22.04 8.13 -27.95
C SER A 564 23.42 7.56 -28.33
N SER A 565 24.48 7.98 -27.62
CA SER A 565 25.83 7.37 -27.69
C SER A 565 26.09 6.37 -26.56
N VAL A 566 25.09 6.08 -25.73
CA VAL A 566 25.19 5.12 -24.62
C VAL A 566 24.92 3.72 -25.17
N GLY A 567 25.98 2.94 -25.38
CA GLY A 567 25.89 1.60 -26.00
C GLY A 567 24.86 0.66 -25.35
N GLU A 568 24.69 0.72 -24.02
CA GLU A 568 23.72 -0.12 -23.30
C GLU A 568 22.26 0.32 -23.41
N CYS A 569 22.02 1.53 -23.93
CA CYS A 569 20.70 2.13 -24.17
C CYS A 569 20.40 2.30 -25.66
N ASP A 570 21.20 1.70 -26.53
CA ASP A 570 21.04 1.78 -28.00
C ASP A 570 20.11 0.70 -28.58
N HIS A 571 19.39 -0.01 -27.72
CA HIS A 571 18.41 -1.02 -28.14
C HIS A 571 17.29 -0.42 -29.00
N ALA A 572 16.66 -1.24 -29.85
CA ALA A 572 15.58 -0.82 -30.73
C ALA A 572 14.36 -0.27 -29.95
N ASP A 573 13.45 0.39 -30.67
CA ASP A 573 12.17 0.84 -30.14
C ASP A 573 11.39 -0.32 -29.52
N PHE A 574 10.66 -0.04 -28.45
CA PHE A 574 9.80 -1.02 -27.80
C PHE A 574 8.36 -0.87 -28.31
N ASP A 575 7.81 -1.93 -28.90
CA ASP A 575 6.45 -1.92 -29.44
C ASP A 575 5.41 -2.17 -28.33
N LEU A 576 4.79 -1.08 -27.87
CA LEU A 576 3.71 -1.13 -26.88
C LEU A 576 2.43 -1.81 -27.37
N ARG A 577 2.26 -2.00 -28.68
CA ARG A 577 1.05 -2.67 -29.20
C ARG A 577 1.14 -4.18 -29.03
N ASN A 578 2.35 -4.71 -28.83
CA ASN A 578 2.64 -6.13 -28.77
C ASN A 578 3.51 -6.44 -27.54
N ILE A 579 2.99 -6.14 -26.34
CA ILE A 579 3.69 -6.42 -25.08
C ILE A 579 3.46 -7.90 -24.72
N PRO A 580 4.52 -8.72 -24.60
CA PRO A 580 4.36 -10.09 -24.17
C PRO A 580 3.96 -10.15 -22.69
N ASN A 581 3.07 -11.07 -22.35
CA ASN A 581 2.67 -11.30 -20.97
C ASN A 581 3.87 -11.81 -20.15
N PRO A 582 4.10 -11.25 -18.95
CA PRO A 582 5.05 -11.79 -18.00
C PRO A 582 4.71 -13.25 -17.66
N THR A 583 5.72 -14.11 -17.57
CA THR A 583 5.52 -15.53 -17.23
C THR A 583 6.19 -15.88 -15.92
N VAL A 584 5.58 -16.80 -15.19
CA VAL A 584 6.15 -17.37 -13.95
C VAL A 584 7.48 -18.06 -14.24
N ALA A 585 7.58 -18.77 -15.36
CA ALA A 585 8.81 -19.45 -15.78
C ALA A 585 9.99 -18.47 -15.97
N LYS A 586 9.76 -17.35 -16.67
CA LYS A 586 10.80 -16.34 -16.88
C LYS A 586 11.22 -15.66 -15.57
N TYR A 587 10.25 -15.34 -14.71
CA TYR A 587 10.53 -14.78 -13.39
C TYR A 587 11.41 -15.71 -12.55
N ARG A 588 11.13 -17.02 -12.55
CA ARG A 588 11.94 -18.02 -11.83
C ARG A 588 13.36 -18.11 -12.38
N GLU A 589 13.51 -18.22 -13.70
CA GLU A 589 14.83 -18.26 -14.34
C GLU A 589 15.70 -17.04 -13.97
N ASP A 590 15.09 -15.84 -13.99
CA ASP A 590 15.77 -14.61 -13.59
C ASP A 590 16.12 -14.59 -12.11
N LEU A 591 15.20 -15.05 -11.26
CA LEU A 591 15.41 -15.11 -9.82
C LEU A 591 16.52 -16.10 -9.45
N ASP A 592 16.54 -17.28 -10.07
CA ASP A 592 17.58 -18.30 -9.86
C ASP A 592 18.96 -17.76 -10.23
N THR A 593 19.03 -17.01 -11.33
CA THR A 593 20.27 -16.34 -11.78
C THR A 593 20.74 -15.31 -10.75
N VAL A 594 19.83 -14.54 -10.15
CA VAL A 594 20.17 -13.57 -9.11
C VAL A 594 20.66 -14.27 -7.85
N ILE A 595 19.96 -15.31 -7.39
CA ILE A 595 20.33 -16.08 -6.19
C ILE A 595 21.69 -16.75 -6.33
N ALA A 596 21.98 -17.32 -7.51
CA ALA A 596 23.22 -18.02 -7.82
C ALA A 596 24.44 -17.10 -7.95
N SER A 597 24.28 -15.78 -7.78
CA SER A 597 25.38 -14.82 -7.89
C SER A 597 26.46 -15.08 -6.81
N PRO A 598 27.73 -15.35 -7.20
CA PRO A 598 28.77 -15.77 -6.26
C PRO A 598 29.36 -14.63 -5.43
N ASN A 599 29.17 -13.36 -5.84
CA ASN A 599 29.68 -12.18 -5.17
C ASN A 599 28.90 -10.93 -5.59
N GLN A 600 29.14 -9.83 -4.89
CA GLN A 600 28.45 -8.55 -5.07
C GLN A 600 28.52 -8.02 -6.52
N THR A 601 29.67 -8.13 -7.19
CA THR A 601 29.82 -7.67 -8.58
C THR A 601 28.97 -8.48 -9.56
N ALA A 602 28.91 -9.81 -9.38
CA ALA A 602 28.06 -10.66 -10.19
C ALA A 602 26.56 -10.36 -9.93
N TYR A 603 26.21 -10.16 -8.65
CA TYR A 603 24.85 -9.78 -8.24
C TYR A 603 24.40 -8.46 -8.87
N GLU A 604 25.24 -7.43 -8.86
CA GLU A 604 24.90 -6.13 -9.46
C GLU A 604 24.63 -6.25 -10.97
N ARG A 605 25.41 -7.10 -11.66
CA ARG A 605 25.22 -7.38 -13.09
C ARG A 605 23.91 -8.13 -13.36
N THR A 606 23.60 -9.18 -12.60
CA THR A 606 22.38 -9.97 -12.77
C THR A 606 21.15 -9.18 -12.36
N ARG A 607 21.21 -8.42 -11.27
CA ARG A 607 20.17 -7.47 -10.85
C ARG A 607 19.89 -6.42 -11.92
N LEU A 608 20.91 -5.85 -12.55
CA LEU A 608 20.74 -4.89 -13.63
C LEU A 608 20.05 -5.51 -14.86
N ALA A 609 20.40 -6.75 -15.20
CA ALA A 609 19.87 -7.46 -16.36
C ALA A 609 18.43 -7.98 -16.16
N THR A 610 18.04 -8.29 -14.93
CA THR A 610 16.73 -8.93 -14.62
C THR A 610 15.73 -7.97 -13.98
N GLY A 611 16.22 -6.92 -13.31
CA GLY A 611 15.40 -6.07 -12.46
C GLY A 611 14.98 -6.71 -11.13
N ILE A 612 15.52 -7.86 -10.75
CA ILE A 612 15.23 -8.53 -9.49
C ILE A 612 16.35 -8.23 -8.49
N SER A 613 16.00 -7.75 -7.29
CA SER A 613 16.96 -7.45 -6.21
C SER A 613 17.01 -8.56 -5.17
N ARG A 614 15.89 -9.23 -4.90
CA ARG A 614 15.76 -10.34 -3.94
C ARG A 614 14.51 -11.19 -4.28
N PRO A 615 14.41 -12.43 -3.77
CA PRO A 615 13.14 -13.17 -3.79
C PRO A 615 12.06 -12.43 -2.99
N SER A 616 10.79 -12.69 -3.29
CA SER A 616 9.66 -12.19 -2.49
C SER A 616 9.31 -13.19 -1.38
N LEU A 617 8.95 -12.70 -0.19
CA LEU A 617 8.42 -13.55 0.89
C LEU A 617 7.15 -14.31 0.49
N ILE A 618 6.38 -13.79 -0.48
CA ILE A 618 5.16 -14.43 -0.99
C ILE A 618 5.46 -15.80 -1.59
N LEU A 619 6.68 -16.04 -2.10
CA LEU A 619 7.11 -17.34 -2.62
C LEU A 619 7.04 -18.47 -1.59
N ALA A 620 6.91 -18.16 -0.31
CA ALA A 620 6.80 -19.15 0.76
C ALA A 620 5.39 -19.74 0.92
N LEU A 621 4.35 -19.09 0.36
CA LEU A 621 2.96 -19.46 0.59
C LEU A 621 2.57 -20.71 -0.25
N LYS A 622 1.59 -21.49 0.23
CA LYS A 622 1.12 -22.72 -0.44
C LYS A 622 0.00 -22.43 -1.45
N TYR A 623 -1.02 -21.68 -1.02
CA TYR A 623 -2.17 -21.33 -1.85
C TYR A 623 -2.05 -19.88 -2.30
N LEU A 624 -1.43 -19.65 -3.45
CA LEU A 624 -1.14 -18.31 -3.96
C LEU A 624 -1.34 -18.20 -5.47
N LEU A 625 -1.57 -16.98 -5.95
CA LEU A 625 -1.32 -16.62 -7.34
C LEU A 625 0.18 -16.32 -7.50
N PRO A 626 0.92 -16.99 -8.41
CA PRO A 626 2.39 -16.95 -8.40
C PRO A 626 2.98 -15.63 -8.88
N PRO A 627 4.09 -15.15 -8.29
CA PRO A 627 4.89 -14.09 -8.88
C PRO A 627 5.22 -14.35 -10.36
N PRO A 628 5.10 -13.34 -11.24
CA PRO A 628 4.76 -11.94 -10.95
C PRO A 628 3.25 -11.63 -10.95
N LYS A 629 2.37 -12.62 -11.18
CA LYS A 629 0.92 -12.43 -11.38
C LYS A 629 0.20 -11.88 -10.14
N CYS A 630 0.75 -12.08 -8.94
CA CYS A 630 0.20 -11.54 -7.69
C CYS A 630 0.54 -10.07 -7.39
N PHE A 631 1.21 -9.36 -8.29
CA PHE A 631 1.55 -7.95 -8.07
C PHE A 631 0.67 -7.06 -8.94
N THR A 632 -0.01 -6.10 -8.32
CA THR A 632 -0.91 -5.18 -9.01
C THR A 632 -0.23 -3.85 -9.32
N VAL A 633 -0.76 -3.11 -10.29
CA VAL A 633 -0.30 -1.76 -10.60
C VAL A 633 -1.17 -0.74 -9.87
N ASP A 634 -0.51 0.29 -9.33
CA ASP A 634 -1.18 1.47 -8.79
C ASP A 634 -1.69 2.38 -9.92
N LEU A 635 -2.87 2.05 -10.43
CA LEU A 635 -3.53 2.81 -11.49
C LEU A 635 -4.07 4.16 -11.01
N MET A 636 -4.39 4.28 -9.72
CA MET A 636 -4.93 5.51 -9.15
C MET A 636 -3.89 6.64 -9.23
N HIS A 637 -2.68 6.44 -8.72
CA HIS A 637 -1.65 7.47 -8.83
C HIS A 637 -1.24 7.71 -10.29
N LEU A 638 -1.20 6.68 -11.12
CA LEU A 638 -0.87 6.83 -12.54
C LEU A 638 -1.86 7.75 -13.26
N LEU A 639 -3.15 7.40 -13.21
CA LEU A 639 -4.20 8.08 -13.97
C LEU A 639 -4.60 9.40 -13.32
N LEU A 640 -4.68 9.45 -11.98
CA LEU A 640 -5.27 10.60 -11.29
C LEU A 640 -4.27 11.60 -10.73
N ASN A 641 -2.96 11.30 -10.73
CA ASN A 641 -1.94 12.25 -10.30
C ASN A 641 -0.85 12.40 -11.37
N ASN A 642 -0.12 11.33 -11.68
CA ASN A 642 1.11 11.37 -12.47
C ASN A 642 0.88 11.83 -13.91
N ILE A 643 -0.08 11.24 -14.63
CA ILE A 643 -0.40 11.63 -16.02
C ILE A 643 -0.89 13.07 -16.08
N PRO A 644 -1.91 13.49 -15.31
CA PRO A 644 -2.37 14.88 -15.31
C PRO A 644 -1.26 15.87 -14.97
N GLU A 645 -0.48 15.61 -13.91
CA GLU A 645 0.62 16.49 -13.50
C GLU A 645 1.68 16.63 -14.59
N LEU A 646 2.12 15.51 -15.19
CA LEU A 646 3.11 15.52 -16.27
C LEU A 646 2.59 16.28 -17.48
N MET A 647 1.39 15.95 -17.97
CA MET A 647 0.81 16.59 -19.16
C MET A 647 0.60 18.09 -18.95
N LEU A 648 0.06 18.50 -17.79
CA LEU A 648 -0.10 19.91 -17.45
C LEU A 648 1.26 20.60 -17.34
N SER A 649 2.28 19.97 -16.76
CA SER A 649 3.62 20.56 -16.65
C SER A 649 4.29 20.77 -18.02
N ILE A 650 4.00 19.90 -18.99
CA ILE A 650 4.44 20.02 -20.39
C ILE A 650 3.71 21.20 -21.05
N TRP A 651 2.39 21.24 -20.98
CA TRP A 651 1.60 22.31 -21.60
C TRP A 651 1.81 23.67 -20.96
N ARG A 652 2.21 23.72 -19.69
CA ARG A 652 2.60 24.95 -18.99
C ARG A 652 4.05 25.37 -19.24
N GLY A 653 4.85 24.50 -19.86
CA GLY A 653 6.29 24.71 -20.00
C GLY A 653 7.05 24.72 -18.66
N THR A 654 6.50 24.13 -17.60
CA THR A 654 7.12 24.14 -16.27
C THR A 654 8.00 22.92 -16.01
N ILE A 655 7.79 21.82 -16.74
CA ILE A 655 8.64 20.63 -16.63
C ILE A 655 10.11 20.96 -16.92
N LYS A 656 11.04 20.29 -16.25
CA LYS A 656 12.47 20.49 -16.48
C LYS A 656 12.85 19.87 -17.84
N CYS A 657 13.66 20.58 -18.61
CA CYS A 657 14.27 20.09 -19.85
C CYS A 657 15.78 20.23 -19.77
N ASP A 658 16.46 19.51 -20.66
CA ASP A 658 17.90 19.67 -20.83
C ASP A 658 18.18 20.99 -21.53
N THR A 659 18.85 21.93 -20.86
CA THR A 659 19.10 23.27 -21.42
C THR A 659 20.17 23.26 -22.51
N GLU A 660 20.94 22.19 -22.65
CA GLU A 660 21.97 22.07 -23.68
C GLU A 660 21.38 21.54 -24.99
N THR A 661 20.38 20.65 -24.92
CA THR A 661 19.82 19.96 -26.10
C THR A 661 18.38 20.32 -26.43
N ASP A 662 17.68 21.06 -25.56
CA ASP A 662 16.26 21.39 -25.72
C ASP A 662 15.97 22.83 -25.25
N SER A 663 14.90 23.42 -25.77
CA SER A 663 14.47 24.77 -25.43
C SER A 663 12.96 24.85 -25.29
N LYS A 664 12.49 25.34 -24.16
CA LYS A 664 11.05 25.57 -23.93
C LYS A 664 10.43 26.55 -24.91
N LEU A 665 11.25 27.41 -25.53
CA LEU A 665 10.79 28.35 -26.56
C LEU A 665 10.38 27.66 -27.86
N THR A 666 10.85 26.43 -28.10
CA THR A 666 10.51 25.65 -29.30
C THR A 666 9.30 24.74 -29.08
N TRP A 667 8.71 24.74 -27.88
CA TRP A 667 7.58 23.89 -27.54
C TRP A 667 6.26 24.57 -27.93
N ASP A 668 5.75 24.24 -29.10
CA ASP A 668 4.45 24.73 -29.59
C ASP A 668 3.26 24.20 -28.76
N TRP A 669 3.45 23.11 -28.01
CA TRP A 669 2.50 22.59 -27.03
C TRP A 669 2.46 23.36 -25.71
N ALA A 670 3.43 24.23 -25.41
CA ALA A 670 3.54 24.92 -24.13
C ALA A 670 2.63 26.16 -24.05
N THR A 671 1.32 25.99 -24.27
CA THR A 671 0.36 27.10 -24.41
C THR A 671 -0.30 27.56 -23.10
N LEU A 672 -0.28 26.74 -22.05
CA LEU A 672 -0.90 27.03 -20.75
C LEU A 672 0.04 27.82 -19.83
N ASN A 673 0.52 28.97 -20.26
CA ASN A 673 1.46 29.77 -19.47
C ASN A 673 0.96 31.21 -19.21
N GLY A 674 1.53 31.85 -18.19
CA GLY A 674 1.21 33.23 -17.81
C GLY A 674 -0.31 33.48 -17.66
N LYS A 675 -0.79 34.52 -18.33
CA LYS A 675 -2.19 34.97 -18.28
C LYS A 675 -3.19 33.92 -18.77
N HIS A 676 -2.83 33.12 -19.77
CA HIS A 676 -3.72 32.07 -20.29
C HIS A 676 -4.00 30.99 -19.24
N TRP A 677 -3.00 30.66 -18.41
CA TRP A 677 -3.17 29.72 -17.31
C TRP A 677 -4.04 30.29 -16.18
N GLU A 678 -3.86 31.58 -15.86
CA GLU A 678 -4.67 32.28 -14.85
C GLU A 678 -6.15 32.38 -15.28
N GLU A 679 -6.40 32.79 -16.53
CA GLU A 679 -7.74 32.88 -17.12
C GLU A 679 -8.43 31.51 -17.19
N HIS A 680 -7.70 30.47 -17.63
CA HIS A 680 -8.22 29.10 -17.64
C HIS A 680 -8.54 28.60 -16.22
N GLY A 681 -7.66 28.88 -15.26
CA GLY A 681 -7.90 28.52 -13.87
C GLY A 681 -9.19 29.16 -13.31
N GLN A 682 -9.43 30.43 -13.65
CA GLN A 682 -10.67 31.11 -13.29
C GLN A 682 -11.89 30.51 -13.99
N LEU A 683 -11.78 30.16 -15.26
CA LEU A 683 -12.86 29.51 -16.01
C LEU A 683 -13.29 28.18 -15.37
N ILE A 684 -12.34 27.37 -14.91
CA ILE A 684 -12.64 26.12 -14.18
C ILE A 684 -13.33 26.41 -12.85
N ALA A 685 -12.91 27.45 -12.13
CA ALA A 685 -13.56 27.86 -10.89
C ALA A 685 -15.01 28.36 -11.12
N ASP A 686 -15.25 29.09 -12.21
CA ASP A 686 -16.57 29.62 -12.57
C ASP A 686 -17.53 28.50 -13.01
N ALA A 687 -16.99 27.45 -13.64
CA ALA A 687 -17.76 26.26 -14.04
C ALA A 687 -18.42 25.55 -12.85
N LYS A 688 -17.93 25.76 -11.62
CA LYS A 688 -18.48 25.18 -10.38
C LYS A 688 -19.99 25.33 -10.24
N ASN A 689 -20.55 26.47 -10.65
CA ASN A 689 -21.99 26.73 -10.52
C ASN A 689 -22.85 25.93 -11.50
N ALA A 690 -22.25 25.39 -12.56
CA ALA A 690 -22.91 24.58 -13.57
C ALA A 690 -22.79 23.07 -13.31
N PHE A 691 -22.09 22.67 -12.24
CA PHE A 691 -21.91 21.26 -11.91
C PHE A 691 -23.12 20.67 -11.19
N PRO A 692 -23.69 19.56 -11.69
CA PRO A 692 -24.68 18.82 -10.94
C PRO A 692 -24.06 18.30 -9.63
N SER A 693 -24.77 18.44 -8.52
CA SER A 693 -24.33 17.92 -7.21
C SER A 693 -24.17 16.40 -7.17
N LEU A 694 -24.68 15.70 -8.20
CA LEU A 694 -24.51 14.27 -8.41
C LEU A 694 -23.05 13.91 -8.73
N PHE A 695 -22.31 14.79 -9.40
CA PHE A 695 -20.87 14.59 -9.62
C PHE A 695 -20.10 14.99 -8.36
N HIS A 696 -18.97 14.33 -8.10
CA HIS A 696 -18.11 14.58 -6.94
C HIS A 696 -17.70 16.07 -6.77
N ARG A 697 -16.95 16.38 -5.71
CA ARG A 697 -16.46 17.73 -5.41
C ARG A 697 -15.87 18.41 -6.65
N THR A 698 -16.45 19.56 -7.03
CA THR A 698 -15.98 20.38 -8.16
C THR A 698 -14.51 20.76 -7.99
N PRO A 699 -13.70 20.73 -9.07
CA PRO A 699 -12.29 21.08 -8.99
C PRO A 699 -12.14 22.55 -8.57
N GLN A 700 -11.16 22.82 -7.71
CA GLN A 700 -10.76 24.20 -7.42
C GLN A 700 -10.05 24.85 -8.61
N ASN A 701 -9.78 26.15 -8.53
CA ASN A 701 -8.96 26.85 -9.52
C ASN A 701 -7.57 26.17 -9.63
N PRO A 702 -7.25 25.48 -10.75
CA PRO A 702 -5.98 24.78 -10.89
C PRO A 702 -4.80 25.76 -10.90
N ALA A 703 -4.95 26.99 -11.38
CA ALA A 703 -3.86 27.96 -11.36
C ALA A 703 -3.42 28.36 -9.95
N GLN A 704 -4.32 28.29 -8.97
CA GLN A 704 -4.05 28.66 -7.58
C GLN A 704 -3.72 27.45 -6.70
N LYS A 705 -4.29 26.27 -7.00
CA LYS A 705 -4.30 25.13 -6.08
C LYS A 705 -3.48 23.92 -6.52
N LEU A 706 -3.04 23.86 -7.79
CA LEU A 706 -2.30 22.71 -8.31
C LEU A 706 -1.05 22.36 -7.48
N ASN A 707 -0.36 23.38 -6.94
CA ASN A 707 0.85 23.19 -6.12
C ASN A 707 0.61 23.18 -4.59
N SER A 708 -0.64 23.28 -4.11
CA SER A 708 -0.95 23.47 -2.68
C SER A 708 -2.07 22.57 -2.15
N GLY A 709 -2.40 21.48 -2.85
CA GLY A 709 -3.32 20.45 -2.37
C GLY A 709 -4.44 20.04 -3.34
N PHE A 710 -4.20 20.12 -4.64
CA PHE A 710 -5.12 19.60 -5.65
C PHE A 710 -5.18 18.07 -5.57
N LYS A 711 -6.36 17.52 -5.30
CA LYS A 711 -6.53 16.10 -4.99
C LYS A 711 -6.73 15.25 -6.24
N ALA A 712 -6.47 13.95 -6.14
CA ALA A 712 -6.74 12.97 -7.20
C ALA A 712 -8.17 13.05 -7.77
N THR A 713 -9.18 13.26 -6.91
CA THR A 713 -10.57 13.45 -7.36
C THR A 713 -10.77 14.74 -8.18
N GLU A 714 -10.03 15.80 -7.83
CA GLU A 714 -10.07 17.06 -8.58
C GLU A 714 -9.37 16.90 -9.92
N TYR A 715 -8.24 16.19 -9.98
CA TYR A 715 -7.58 15.82 -11.24
C TYR A 715 -8.46 14.95 -12.12
N CYS A 716 -9.14 13.96 -11.54
CA CYS A 716 -10.08 13.10 -12.27
C CYS A 716 -11.11 13.95 -13.03
N LEU A 717 -11.81 14.82 -12.30
CA LEU A 717 -12.89 15.63 -12.87
C LEU A 717 -12.37 16.73 -13.80
N TYR A 718 -11.29 17.41 -13.42
CA TYR A 718 -10.71 18.50 -14.21
C TYR A 718 -10.08 18.00 -15.51
N PHE A 719 -9.25 16.97 -15.43
CA PHE A 719 -8.55 16.42 -16.57
C PHE A 719 -9.55 15.60 -17.40
N PHE A 720 -9.98 14.44 -16.94
CA PHE A 720 -10.78 13.53 -17.77
C PHE A 720 -12.21 14.03 -18.03
N GLY A 721 -12.87 14.65 -17.05
CA GLY A 721 -14.24 15.14 -17.22
C GLY A 721 -14.34 16.43 -18.04
N LEU A 722 -13.69 17.50 -17.57
CA LEU A 722 -13.78 18.83 -18.16
C LEU A 722 -12.78 19.08 -19.30
N GLY A 723 -11.60 18.48 -19.21
CA GLY A 723 -10.47 18.78 -20.07
C GLY A 723 -10.76 18.66 -21.56
N PRO A 724 -11.53 17.65 -22.06
CA PRO A 724 -11.83 17.55 -23.49
C PRO A 724 -12.45 18.83 -24.08
N ALA A 725 -13.38 19.46 -23.36
CA ALA A 725 -13.99 20.72 -23.78
C ALA A 725 -13.07 21.91 -23.51
N HIS A 726 -12.54 22.01 -22.29
CA HIS A 726 -11.80 23.21 -21.86
C HIS A 726 -10.42 23.35 -22.50
N PHE A 727 -9.75 22.26 -22.88
CA PHE A 727 -8.44 22.33 -23.54
C PHE A 727 -8.53 22.54 -25.06
N ARG A 728 -9.71 22.41 -25.67
CA ARG A 728 -9.88 22.50 -27.12
C ARG A 728 -9.43 23.85 -27.71
N THR A 729 -9.66 24.93 -26.99
CA THR A 729 -9.30 26.30 -27.43
C THR A 729 -7.90 26.71 -27.00
N LEU A 730 -7.28 25.95 -26.09
CA LEU A 730 -5.98 26.29 -25.49
C LEU A 730 -4.84 25.47 -26.09
N LEU A 731 -5.09 24.21 -26.44
CA LEU A 731 -4.09 23.34 -27.06
C LEU A 731 -4.19 23.41 -28.58
N PRO A 732 -3.06 23.43 -29.30
CA PRO A 732 -3.04 23.19 -30.74
C PRO A 732 -3.73 21.87 -31.08
N LYS A 733 -4.43 21.84 -32.22
CA LYS A 733 -5.32 20.73 -32.61
C LYS A 733 -4.67 19.35 -32.49
N ILE A 734 -3.40 19.22 -32.87
CA ILE A 734 -2.68 17.93 -32.82
C ILE A 734 -2.51 17.40 -31.39
N TYR A 735 -2.20 18.28 -30.44
CA TYR A 735 -2.00 17.90 -29.03
C TYR A 735 -3.33 17.67 -28.33
N TRP A 736 -4.35 18.47 -28.65
CA TRP A 736 -5.71 18.22 -28.18
C TRP A 736 -6.26 16.88 -28.67
N GLN A 737 -6.05 16.54 -29.95
CA GLN A 737 -6.45 15.23 -30.48
C GLN A 737 -5.68 14.07 -29.85
N ASN A 738 -4.40 14.25 -29.52
CA ASN A 738 -3.64 13.24 -28.79
C ASN A 738 -4.19 13.06 -27.38
N TYR A 739 -4.49 14.16 -26.70
CA TYR A 739 -5.11 14.17 -25.38
C TYR A 739 -6.49 13.48 -25.37
N CYS A 740 -7.36 13.77 -26.34
CA CYS A 740 -8.66 13.11 -26.48
C CYS A 740 -8.60 11.64 -26.92
N LYS A 741 -7.42 11.08 -27.19
CA LYS A 741 -7.25 9.62 -27.34
C LYS A 741 -6.86 8.95 -26.03
N LEU A 742 -6.36 9.73 -25.07
CA LEU A 742 -5.99 9.27 -23.73
C LEU A 742 -7.21 9.26 -22.81
N VAL A 743 -8.03 10.31 -22.88
CA VAL A 743 -9.37 10.39 -22.28
C VAL A 743 -10.34 9.60 -23.14
#